data_AF-A0A370PEB9-F1
#
_entry.id   AF-A0A370PEB9-F1
#
_cell.length_a   1.000
_cell.length_b   1.000
_cell.length_c   1.000
_cell.angle_alpha   90.00
_cell.angle_beta   90.00
_cell.angle_gamma   90.00
#
_symmetry.space_group_name_H-M   'P 1'
#
loop_
_entity.id
_entity.type
_entity.pdbx_description
1 polymer ?
#
loop_
_entity_poly.entity_id
_entity_poly.type
_entity_poly.pdbx_seq_one_letter_code
_entity_poly.pdbx_strand_id
1 'polypeptide(L)'
;MEPPSDRTDVPGSMQGSDQQSELTPGTAGSAHRVQCPSLSQVLSELASLPPASTLAAIEPLPSEEQKNLFESLQKSLKAAENANILDALKDTPDILQKLWKCRSPYLVPAAEAMANGSRAPLWRVSYGKIGVFNFFLQLIASKETIDNRVILHALRLVGNSCADTNDNREIVVEHNYTAAILQHSSNPELIQVVIPVLYNICIDFGPAQTQLAADKIVYILLKLVKDGAFKDNDALLDYVFELVELVGEQEQGISSSPDGTISLLVELALDKDVASTPARFSGLVSGLATYLNNTRFQEICISNYIVPNILAVLSRSLTFNTESSGEDTQALAQSRLKINQILAEISGSTSFAQYYPLDSPLAQSLKTWLTSTEDQLQICSCVILGNLARSDATCERMVQDLRIHEELISVLKSDVRGAVLHSALGFLKNLAIAGNNRLVLGEAGILPAVSRLWQYESVPQVQFAATSIARQVTVAAIDNISRLLEGLARDGTDSNDERTYLSLLLALFQKTDSTPIKTEIGRTVASICRTLVPKSREGDPTAAALLSRFFDLHEDIALPVGAMIAQSQWPVVRSEGWFAMALMASTKAGAMAVSRSLQKMQILPLLEETLSAETSESTEETEQMQAKKDRDNISVLVQELLKSDPDTLAETDKSTMQQLMHSHVSRHLQDSKSTLNG
;
A
#
# COMPACT_ATOMS: atom_id res chain seq x y z
N MET A 1 -46.39 56.57 -43.65
CA MET A 1 -47.42 55.75 -42.98
C MET A 1 -46.91 55.47 -41.58
N GLU A 2 -47.56 56.06 -40.59
CA GLU A 2 -47.36 55.82 -39.16
C GLU A 2 -47.81 54.38 -38.75
N PRO A 3 -47.53 53.90 -37.51
CA PRO A 3 -46.86 52.63 -37.20
C PRO A 3 -47.80 51.75 -36.31
N PRO A 4 -47.44 51.10 -35.17
CA PRO A 4 -46.24 50.45 -34.60
C PRO A 4 -46.54 48.99 -34.10
N SER A 5 -45.65 48.23 -33.43
CA SER A 5 -45.52 48.23 -31.95
C SER A 5 -44.22 47.58 -31.42
N ASP A 6 -43.52 48.40 -30.64
CA ASP A 6 -42.54 48.20 -29.56
C ASP A 6 -42.76 46.99 -28.62
N ARG A 7 -41.67 46.33 -28.14
CA ARG A 7 -41.13 46.30 -26.74
C ARG A 7 -42.09 45.68 -25.68
N THR A 8 -41.70 44.94 -24.64
CA THR A 8 -40.46 44.63 -23.92
C THR A 8 -40.79 43.58 -22.82
N ASP A 9 -39.75 43.05 -22.17
CA ASP A 9 -39.70 42.64 -20.75
C ASP A 9 -40.19 41.26 -20.25
N VAL A 10 -39.26 40.64 -19.53
CA VAL A 10 -39.33 39.48 -18.61
C VAL A 10 -39.88 39.97 -17.25
N PRO A 11 -40.73 39.22 -16.50
CA PRO A 11 -40.24 38.51 -15.29
C PRO A 11 -41.05 37.29 -14.76
N GLY A 12 -40.32 36.33 -14.16
CA GLY A 12 -40.52 35.88 -12.76
C GLY A 12 -41.61 34.86 -12.35
N SER A 13 -41.13 33.79 -11.67
CA SER A 13 -41.72 33.06 -10.52
C SER A 13 -42.89 32.07 -10.80
N MET A 14 -43.17 30.99 -10.07
CA MET A 14 -42.55 30.16 -9.01
C MET A 14 -43.52 28.97 -8.77
N GLN A 15 -43.06 27.92 -8.07
CA GLN A 15 -43.81 26.75 -7.53
C GLN A 15 -44.12 25.63 -8.53
N GLY A 16 -43.81 24.35 -8.29
CA GLY A 16 -43.36 23.66 -7.09
C GLY A 16 -44.14 22.35 -6.98
N SER A 17 -43.46 21.20 -7.04
CA SER A 17 -43.97 19.95 -6.47
C SER A 17 -42.82 18.96 -6.25
N ASP A 18 -42.52 18.77 -4.98
CA ASP A 18 -41.63 17.75 -4.42
C ASP A 18 -42.08 16.34 -4.83
N GLN A 19 -41.14 15.55 -5.35
CA GLN A 19 -41.12 14.10 -5.13
C GLN A 19 -39.68 13.67 -4.84
N GLN A 20 -39.47 13.24 -3.60
CA GLN A 20 -38.31 12.46 -3.16
C GLN A 20 -38.22 11.20 -4.03
N SER A 21 -37.15 11.06 -4.83
CA SER A 21 -36.80 9.79 -5.46
C SER A 21 -35.58 9.20 -4.77
N GLU A 22 -35.78 8.07 -4.13
CA GLU A 22 -34.76 7.18 -3.59
C GLU A 22 -33.69 6.86 -4.65
N LEU A 23 -32.42 6.93 -4.24
CA LEU A 23 -31.26 6.58 -5.05
C LEU A 23 -31.26 5.07 -5.37
N THR A 24 -31.72 4.70 -6.57
CA THR A 24 -31.34 3.42 -7.17
C THR A 24 -29.99 3.54 -7.88
N PRO A 25 -29.00 2.67 -7.60
CA PRO A 25 -27.71 2.71 -8.26
C PRO A 25 -27.79 2.01 -9.63
N GLY A 26 -27.54 2.77 -10.70
CA GLY A 26 -27.07 2.19 -11.95
C GLY A 26 -27.68 2.79 -13.20
N THR A 27 -26.87 3.57 -13.93
CA THR A 27 -26.86 3.60 -15.42
C THR A 27 -25.65 4.37 -15.99
N ALA A 28 -24.44 4.07 -15.49
CA ALA A 28 -23.19 4.53 -16.13
C ALA A 28 -22.14 3.41 -16.31
N GLY A 29 -22.54 2.13 -16.17
CA GLY A 29 -21.60 1.02 -15.93
C GLY A 29 -21.47 -0.05 -17.02
N SER A 30 -21.90 0.17 -18.28
CA SER A 30 -21.93 -0.92 -19.28
C SER A 30 -20.80 -0.94 -20.31
N ALA A 31 -19.86 0.01 -20.32
CA ALA A 31 -18.84 0.09 -21.38
C ALA A 31 -17.45 -0.45 -20.99
N HIS A 32 -17.18 -0.73 -19.70
CA HIS A 32 -15.83 -1.08 -19.21
C HIS A 32 -15.87 -2.20 -18.16
N ARG A 33 -16.42 -3.37 -18.50
CA ARG A 33 -16.24 -4.56 -17.66
C ARG A 33 -15.05 -5.35 -18.20
N VAL A 34 -14.10 -5.65 -17.31
CA VAL A 34 -13.05 -6.62 -17.59
C VAL A 34 -13.71 -7.92 -18.03
N GLN A 35 -13.25 -8.48 -19.14
CA GLN A 35 -13.82 -9.72 -19.65
C GLN A 35 -13.43 -10.88 -18.72
N CYS A 36 -14.44 -11.60 -18.24
CA CYS A 36 -14.26 -12.84 -17.47
C CYS A 36 -14.51 -14.04 -18.40
N PRO A 37 -13.48 -14.80 -18.81
CA PRO A 37 -13.66 -16.02 -19.59
C PRO A 37 -14.60 -17.03 -18.92
N SER A 38 -15.39 -17.76 -19.71
CA SER A 38 -16.21 -18.86 -19.18
C SER A 38 -15.34 -19.99 -18.61
N LEU A 39 -15.89 -20.77 -17.68
CA LEU A 39 -15.20 -21.94 -17.14
C LEU A 39 -14.78 -22.92 -18.25
N SER A 40 -15.65 -23.17 -19.23
CA SER A 40 -15.35 -24.02 -20.38
C SER A 40 -14.18 -23.51 -21.22
N GLN A 41 -14.05 -22.19 -21.40
CA GLN A 41 -12.91 -21.61 -22.13
C GLN A 41 -11.62 -21.83 -21.36
N VAL A 42 -11.58 -21.50 -20.06
CA VAL A 42 -10.36 -21.67 -19.26
C VAL A 42 -9.96 -23.13 -19.12
N LEU A 43 -10.91 -24.02 -18.90
CA LEU A 43 -10.64 -25.46 -18.84
C LEU A 43 -10.13 -26.00 -20.19
N SER A 44 -10.57 -25.47 -21.32
CA SER A 44 -10.05 -25.89 -22.63
C SER A 44 -8.59 -25.47 -22.89
N GLU A 45 -8.11 -24.48 -22.13
CA GLU A 45 -6.75 -23.92 -22.22
C GLU A 45 -5.78 -24.50 -21.19
N LEU A 46 -6.20 -25.48 -20.36
CA LEU A 46 -5.29 -26.14 -19.43
C LEU A 46 -4.09 -26.73 -20.18
N ALA A 47 -2.95 -26.84 -19.48
CA ALA A 47 -1.74 -27.42 -20.05
C ALA A 47 -1.99 -28.83 -20.63
N SER A 48 -1.03 -29.35 -21.39
CA SER A 48 -1.16 -30.65 -22.07
C SER A 48 -1.69 -31.72 -21.12
N LEU A 49 -2.83 -32.33 -21.50
CA LEU A 49 -3.44 -33.39 -20.73
C LEU A 49 -2.50 -34.61 -20.63
N PRO A 50 -2.48 -35.31 -19.49
CA PRO A 50 -1.65 -36.49 -19.24
C PRO A 50 -1.90 -37.64 -20.22
N PRO A 51 -1.03 -38.68 -20.17
CA PRO A 51 -1.39 -39.99 -20.66
C PRO A 51 -2.75 -40.45 -20.11
N ALA A 52 -3.61 -40.91 -21.02
CA ALA A 52 -4.98 -41.30 -20.69
C ALA A 52 -5.22 -42.75 -21.11
N SER A 53 -6.12 -43.43 -20.37
CA SER A 53 -6.60 -44.74 -20.78
C SER A 53 -7.43 -44.60 -22.07
N THR A 54 -6.97 -45.24 -23.15
CA THR A 54 -7.69 -45.32 -24.42
C THR A 54 -8.23 -46.74 -24.64
N LEU A 55 -9.51 -46.84 -25.03
CA LEU A 55 -10.08 -48.14 -25.40
C LEU A 55 -9.71 -48.44 -26.86
N ALA A 56 -8.59 -49.12 -27.09
CA ALA A 56 -8.18 -49.49 -28.44
C ALA A 56 -9.20 -50.43 -29.14
N ALA A 57 -9.84 -51.32 -28.36
CA ALA A 57 -10.98 -52.15 -28.77
C ALA A 57 -11.75 -52.60 -27.52
N ILE A 58 -13.08 -52.76 -27.65
CA ILE A 58 -13.89 -53.43 -26.62
C ILE A 58 -13.58 -54.92 -26.69
N GLU A 59 -13.14 -55.51 -25.58
CA GLU A 59 -12.87 -56.95 -25.44
C GLU A 59 -13.99 -57.57 -24.60
N PRO A 60 -15.10 -58.03 -25.19
CA PRO A 60 -16.23 -58.54 -24.43
C PRO A 60 -15.86 -59.86 -23.75
N LEU A 61 -16.18 -59.98 -22.46
CA LEU A 61 -16.04 -61.20 -21.66
C LEU A 61 -17.42 -61.73 -21.26
N PRO A 62 -17.61 -63.06 -21.11
CA PRO A 62 -18.84 -63.63 -20.55
C PRO A 62 -19.17 -63.07 -19.17
N SER A 63 -20.46 -62.91 -18.84
CA SER A 63 -20.90 -62.34 -17.57
C SER A 63 -20.34 -63.07 -16.34
N GLU A 64 -20.23 -64.40 -16.41
CA GLU A 64 -19.63 -65.20 -15.33
C GLU A 64 -18.14 -64.93 -15.16
N GLU A 65 -17.38 -64.72 -16.24
CA GLU A 65 -15.96 -64.38 -16.15
C GLU A 65 -15.76 -62.98 -15.56
N GLN A 66 -16.61 -62.02 -15.93
CA GLN A 66 -16.60 -60.69 -15.32
C GLN A 66 -16.88 -60.74 -13.82
N LYS A 67 -17.83 -61.57 -13.41
CA LYS A 67 -18.16 -61.79 -11.99
C LYS A 67 -16.99 -62.46 -11.25
N ASN A 68 -16.38 -63.49 -11.83
CA ASN A 68 -15.21 -64.17 -11.26
C ASN A 68 -14.03 -63.21 -11.08
N LEU A 69 -13.80 -62.30 -12.03
CA LEU A 69 -12.80 -61.24 -11.91
C LEU A 69 -13.07 -60.35 -10.69
N PHE A 70 -14.31 -59.91 -10.51
CA PHE A 70 -14.69 -59.09 -9.36
C PHE A 70 -14.57 -59.84 -8.03
N GLU A 71 -15.02 -61.10 -7.95
CA GLU A 71 -14.86 -61.94 -6.77
C GLU A 71 -13.38 -62.17 -6.42
N SER A 72 -12.53 -62.34 -7.43
CA SER A 72 -11.07 -62.43 -7.24
C SER A 72 -10.50 -61.16 -6.63
N LEU A 73 -10.91 -59.98 -7.13
CA LEU A 73 -10.49 -58.69 -6.56
C LEU A 73 -10.93 -58.54 -5.10
N GLN A 74 -12.17 -58.92 -4.77
CA GLN A 74 -12.66 -58.90 -3.39
C GLN A 74 -11.85 -59.84 -2.47
N LYS A 75 -11.44 -61.00 -2.98
CA LYS A 75 -10.60 -61.94 -2.24
C LYS A 75 -9.19 -61.37 -2.00
N SER A 76 -8.60 -60.73 -3.01
CA SER A 76 -7.31 -60.03 -2.90
C SER A 76 -7.36 -58.90 -1.86
N LEU A 77 -8.44 -58.10 -1.86
CA LEU A 77 -8.64 -57.04 -0.86
C LEU A 77 -8.70 -57.58 0.58
N LYS A 78 -9.47 -58.65 0.81
CA LYS A 78 -9.54 -59.30 2.14
C LYS A 78 -8.20 -59.89 2.57
N ALA A 79 -7.43 -60.44 1.62
CA ALA A 79 -6.10 -60.96 1.92
C ALA A 79 -5.14 -59.81 2.32
N ALA A 80 -5.23 -58.66 1.65
CA ALA A 80 -4.39 -57.48 1.93
C ALA A 80 -4.61 -56.87 3.32
N GLU A 81 -5.75 -57.13 3.97
CA GLU A 81 -6.01 -56.70 5.36
C GLU A 81 -5.13 -57.44 6.38
N ASN A 82 -4.69 -58.67 6.07
CA ASN A 82 -4.01 -59.56 7.01
C ASN A 82 -2.62 -60.00 6.54
N ALA A 83 -2.18 -59.55 5.36
CA ALA A 83 -0.95 -59.99 4.71
C ALA A 83 -0.18 -58.81 4.07
N ASN A 84 0.94 -59.12 3.42
CA ASN A 84 1.68 -58.13 2.65
C ASN A 84 0.81 -57.60 1.49
N ILE A 85 0.53 -56.29 1.52
CA ILE A 85 -0.36 -55.61 0.56
C ILE A 85 0.18 -55.71 -0.88
N LEU A 86 1.51 -55.63 -1.07
CA LEU A 86 2.13 -55.72 -2.39
C LEU A 86 1.85 -57.07 -3.04
N ASP A 87 2.04 -58.16 -2.28
CA ASP A 87 1.84 -59.51 -2.79
C ASP A 87 0.36 -59.84 -2.99
N ALA A 88 -0.50 -59.40 -2.06
CA ALA A 88 -1.93 -59.67 -2.10
C ALA A 88 -2.65 -58.97 -3.26
N LEU A 89 -2.18 -57.78 -3.64
CA LEU A 89 -2.85 -56.94 -4.65
C LEU A 89 -2.16 -56.90 -6.01
N LYS A 90 -1.06 -57.64 -6.22
CA LYS A 90 -0.26 -57.60 -7.46
C LYS A 90 -1.06 -57.80 -8.76
N ASP A 91 -2.10 -58.63 -8.75
CA ASP A 91 -2.91 -58.96 -9.94
C ASP A 91 -4.09 -57.99 -10.13
N THR A 92 -4.29 -57.06 -9.21
CA THR A 92 -5.44 -56.12 -9.20
C THR A 92 -5.47 -55.17 -10.41
N PRO A 93 -4.34 -54.57 -10.86
CA PRO A 93 -4.35 -53.72 -12.05
C PRO A 93 -4.85 -54.45 -13.30
N ASP A 94 -4.44 -55.71 -13.49
CA ASP A 94 -4.88 -56.53 -14.63
C ASP A 94 -6.37 -56.85 -14.56
N ILE A 95 -6.89 -57.12 -13.37
CA ILE A 95 -8.33 -57.32 -13.15
C ILE A 95 -9.10 -56.04 -13.52
N LEU A 96 -8.67 -54.89 -13.00
CA LEU A 96 -9.29 -53.59 -13.28
C LEU A 96 -9.27 -53.26 -14.77
N GLN A 97 -8.14 -53.51 -15.45
CA GLN A 97 -8.00 -53.30 -16.89
C GLN A 97 -8.97 -54.17 -17.70
N LYS A 98 -9.14 -55.45 -17.33
CA LYS A 98 -10.11 -56.35 -17.99
C LYS A 98 -11.54 -55.89 -17.77
N LEU A 99 -11.90 -55.51 -16.54
CA LEU A 99 -13.23 -54.98 -16.23
C LEU A 99 -13.52 -53.69 -17.02
N TRP A 100 -12.53 -52.83 -17.19
CA TRP A 100 -12.63 -51.62 -18.01
C TRP A 100 -12.81 -51.93 -19.51
N LYS A 101 -11.93 -52.75 -20.09
CA LYS A 101 -11.98 -53.12 -21.52
C LYS A 101 -13.28 -53.79 -21.96
N CYS A 102 -13.91 -54.57 -21.08
CA CYS A 102 -15.19 -55.23 -21.37
C CYS A 102 -16.42 -54.38 -20.98
N ARG A 103 -16.24 -53.13 -20.54
CA ARG A 103 -17.29 -52.24 -20.03
C ARG A 103 -18.16 -52.91 -18.96
N SER A 104 -17.52 -53.61 -18.03
CA SER A 104 -18.21 -54.42 -17.04
C SER A 104 -19.03 -53.56 -16.08
N PRO A 105 -20.27 -53.96 -15.72
CA PRO A 105 -21.01 -53.34 -14.63
C PRO A 105 -20.30 -53.51 -13.28
N TYR A 106 -19.38 -54.47 -13.14
CA TYR A 106 -18.60 -54.67 -11.92
C TYR A 106 -17.46 -53.67 -11.74
N LEU A 107 -17.17 -52.80 -12.73
CA LEU A 107 -16.14 -51.77 -12.59
C LEU A 107 -16.50 -50.75 -11.50
N VAL A 108 -17.78 -50.36 -11.38
CA VAL A 108 -18.24 -49.44 -10.34
C VAL A 108 -17.98 -50.01 -8.93
N PRO A 109 -18.49 -51.20 -8.56
CA PRO A 109 -18.24 -51.76 -7.24
C PRO A 109 -16.77 -52.14 -7.01
N ALA A 110 -16.00 -52.46 -8.07
CA ALA A 110 -14.55 -52.63 -7.96
C ALA A 110 -13.85 -51.32 -7.60
N ALA A 111 -14.15 -50.23 -8.31
CA ALA A 111 -13.61 -48.90 -8.03
C ALA A 111 -13.98 -48.44 -6.62
N GLU A 112 -15.22 -48.68 -6.18
CA GLU A 112 -15.66 -48.39 -4.81
C GLU A 112 -14.85 -49.16 -3.76
N ALA A 113 -14.65 -50.47 -3.96
CA ALA A 113 -13.91 -51.31 -3.04
C ALA A 113 -12.44 -50.86 -2.91
N MET A 114 -11.79 -50.53 -4.04
CA MET A 114 -10.44 -49.97 -4.03
C MET A 114 -10.40 -48.60 -3.34
N ALA A 115 -11.36 -47.71 -3.62
CA ALA A 115 -11.44 -46.41 -2.97
C ALA A 115 -11.66 -46.52 -1.46
N ASN A 116 -12.43 -47.49 -0.99
CA ASN A 116 -12.58 -47.74 0.45
C ASN A 116 -11.27 -48.23 1.08
N GLY A 117 -10.52 -49.10 0.38
CA GLY A 117 -9.20 -49.55 0.81
C GLY A 117 -8.18 -48.42 0.97
N SER A 118 -8.17 -47.45 0.05
CA SER A 118 -7.24 -46.29 0.09
C SER A 118 -7.34 -45.42 1.36
N ARG A 119 -8.41 -45.54 2.15
CA ARG A 119 -8.55 -44.85 3.42
C ARG A 119 -7.46 -45.28 4.42
N ALA A 120 -7.01 -46.53 4.35
CA ALA A 120 -5.96 -47.06 5.21
C ALA A 120 -4.57 -46.53 4.77
N PRO A 121 -3.81 -45.82 5.64
CA PRO A 121 -2.51 -45.25 5.27
C PRO A 121 -1.51 -46.26 4.69
N LEU A 122 -1.49 -47.48 5.22
CA LEU A 122 -0.60 -48.57 4.78
C LEU A 122 -0.79 -48.97 3.31
N TRP A 123 -1.95 -48.67 2.73
CA TRP A 123 -2.32 -49.09 1.38
C TRP A 123 -1.87 -48.08 0.32
N ARG A 124 -1.71 -46.81 0.71
CA ARG A 124 -1.49 -45.68 -0.21
C ARG A 124 -0.24 -45.84 -1.06
N VAL A 125 0.91 -46.12 -0.43
CA VAL A 125 2.19 -46.34 -1.11
C VAL A 125 2.15 -47.61 -1.98
N SER A 126 1.49 -48.66 -1.48
CA SER A 126 1.36 -49.93 -2.20
C SER A 126 0.54 -49.77 -3.48
N TYR A 127 -0.53 -48.96 -3.45
CA TYR A 127 -1.34 -48.65 -4.64
C TYR A 127 -0.53 -47.94 -5.73
N GLY A 128 0.38 -47.05 -5.34
CA GLY A 128 1.35 -46.42 -6.26
C GLY A 128 2.25 -47.46 -6.92
N LYS A 129 2.94 -48.27 -6.11
CA LYS A 129 3.93 -49.26 -6.58
C LYS A 129 3.37 -50.35 -7.48
N ILE A 130 2.15 -50.81 -7.21
CA ILE A 130 1.51 -51.90 -7.97
C ILE A 130 0.84 -51.38 -9.25
N GLY A 131 0.65 -50.06 -9.39
CA GLY A 131 0.02 -49.47 -10.57
C GLY A 131 -1.50 -49.36 -10.51
N VAL A 132 -2.13 -49.68 -9.36
CA VAL A 132 -3.55 -49.40 -9.12
C VAL A 132 -3.81 -47.90 -9.21
N PHE A 133 -2.95 -47.09 -8.59
CA PHE A 133 -3.06 -45.64 -8.61
C PHE A 133 -2.97 -45.09 -10.05
N ASN A 134 -1.99 -45.58 -10.82
CA ASN A 134 -1.80 -45.21 -12.24
C ASN A 134 -3.02 -45.55 -13.10
N PHE A 135 -3.63 -46.72 -12.91
CA PHE A 135 -4.86 -47.10 -13.62
C PHE A 135 -5.97 -46.07 -13.39
N PHE A 136 -6.23 -45.67 -12.14
CA PHE A 136 -7.29 -44.70 -11.84
C PHE A 136 -6.96 -43.29 -12.31
N LEU A 137 -5.70 -42.85 -12.25
CA LEU A 137 -5.27 -41.57 -12.85
C LEU A 137 -5.53 -41.53 -14.36
N GLN A 138 -5.15 -42.59 -15.07
CA GLN A 138 -5.40 -42.71 -16.51
C GLN A 138 -6.88 -42.78 -16.85
N LEU A 139 -7.70 -43.35 -15.95
CA LEU A 139 -9.16 -43.40 -16.11
C LEU A 139 -9.80 -42.02 -15.93
N ILE A 140 -9.33 -41.23 -14.94
CA ILE A 140 -9.74 -39.83 -14.74
C ILE A 140 -9.39 -38.97 -15.96
N ALA A 141 -8.21 -39.21 -16.56
CA ALA A 141 -7.74 -38.51 -17.76
C ALA A 141 -8.38 -39.00 -19.07
N SER A 142 -9.20 -40.06 -19.04
CA SER A 142 -9.77 -40.66 -20.25
C SER A 142 -10.74 -39.71 -20.96
N LYS A 143 -10.70 -39.73 -22.30
CA LYS A 143 -11.67 -39.03 -23.17
C LYS A 143 -12.91 -39.88 -23.45
N GLU A 144 -12.92 -41.13 -23.01
CA GLU A 144 -14.06 -42.03 -23.14
C GLU A 144 -15.21 -41.60 -22.22
N THR A 145 -16.44 -41.87 -22.63
CA THR A 145 -17.59 -41.67 -21.74
C THR A 145 -17.58 -42.73 -20.63
N ILE A 146 -17.26 -42.31 -19.41
CA ILE A 146 -17.19 -43.16 -18.22
C ILE A 146 -18.36 -42.81 -17.30
N ASP A 147 -18.95 -43.82 -16.65
CA ASP A 147 -19.95 -43.62 -15.62
C ASP A 147 -19.37 -42.76 -14.47
N ASN A 148 -20.06 -41.66 -14.15
CA ASN A 148 -19.62 -40.71 -13.10
C ASN A 148 -19.34 -41.41 -11.77
N ARG A 149 -20.02 -42.52 -11.44
CA ARG A 149 -19.75 -43.29 -10.22
C ARG A 149 -18.35 -43.90 -10.22
N VAL A 150 -17.86 -44.36 -11.37
CA VAL A 150 -16.48 -44.87 -11.50
C VAL A 150 -15.49 -43.73 -11.29
N ILE A 151 -15.70 -42.58 -11.94
CA ILE A 151 -14.83 -41.40 -11.79
C ILE A 151 -14.86 -40.88 -10.35
N LEU A 152 -16.02 -40.85 -9.71
CA LEU A 152 -16.19 -40.48 -8.31
C LEU A 152 -15.32 -41.37 -7.41
N HIS A 153 -15.37 -42.69 -7.58
CA HIS A 153 -14.55 -43.60 -6.78
C HIS A 153 -13.06 -43.53 -7.16
N ALA A 154 -12.73 -43.29 -8.44
CA ALA A 154 -11.35 -43.05 -8.87
C ALA A 154 -10.76 -41.80 -8.20
N LEU A 155 -11.50 -40.69 -8.18
CA LEU A 155 -11.13 -39.45 -7.51
C LEU A 155 -10.97 -39.67 -6.00
N ARG A 156 -11.92 -40.35 -5.35
CA ARG A 156 -11.81 -40.73 -3.93
C ARG A 156 -10.55 -41.52 -3.64
N LEU A 157 -10.22 -42.50 -4.48
CA LEU A 157 -9.00 -43.29 -4.35
C LEU A 157 -7.78 -42.39 -4.49
N VAL A 158 -7.73 -41.55 -5.52
CA VAL A 158 -6.59 -40.67 -5.79
C VAL A 158 -6.35 -39.70 -4.63
N GLY A 159 -7.39 -38.99 -4.18
CA GLY A 159 -7.27 -38.05 -3.06
C GLY A 159 -6.84 -38.71 -1.75
N ASN A 160 -7.34 -39.91 -1.45
CA ASN A 160 -6.91 -40.66 -0.26
C ASN A 160 -5.47 -41.17 -0.41
N SER A 161 -5.10 -41.65 -1.59
CA SER A 161 -3.74 -42.13 -1.89
C SER A 161 -2.71 -41.01 -1.88
N CYS A 162 -3.10 -39.77 -2.14
CA CYS A 162 -2.23 -38.60 -2.04
C CYS A 162 -2.16 -38.00 -0.62
N ALA A 163 -3.07 -38.35 0.29
CA ALA A 163 -3.04 -37.85 1.65
C ALA A 163 -1.74 -38.30 2.36
N ASP A 164 -0.93 -37.33 2.78
CA ASP A 164 0.36 -37.51 3.46
C ASP A 164 1.35 -38.45 2.74
N THR A 165 1.24 -38.58 1.41
CA THR A 165 2.04 -39.52 0.61
C THR A 165 2.66 -38.84 -0.60
N ASN A 166 3.85 -38.26 -0.42
CA ASN A 166 4.53 -37.49 -1.46
C ASN A 166 4.91 -38.32 -2.70
N ASP A 167 5.29 -39.59 -2.56
CA ASP A 167 5.57 -40.49 -3.71
C ASP A 167 4.39 -40.53 -4.71
N ASN A 168 3.15 -40.56 -4.18
CA ASN A 168 1.96 -40.57 -5.03
C ASN A 168 1.65 -39.18 -5.58
N ARG A 169 1.87 -38.11 -4.81
CA ARG A 169 1.71 -36.74 -5.30
C ARG A 169 2.70 -36.41 -6.42
N GLU A 170 3.92 -36.95 -6.35
CA GLU A 170 4.93 -36.83 -7.39
C GLU A 170 4.46 -37.46 -8.71
N ILE A 171 3.87 -38.66 -8.66
CA ILE A 171 3.26 -39.30 -9.85
C ILE A 171 2.14 -38.43 -10.47
N VAL A 172 1.30 -37.79 -9.63
CA VAL A 172 0.24 -36.89 -10.12
C VAL A 172 0.85 -35.70 -10.87
N VAL A 173 1.90 -35.10 -10.32
CA VAL A 173 2.53 -33.89 -10.88
C VAL A 173 3.39 -34.19 -12.09
N GLU A 174 4.18 -35.28 -12.08
CA GLU A 174 5.11 -35.68 -13.15
C GLU A 174 4.41 -35.75 -14.52
N HIS A 175 3.15 -36.20 -14.53
CA HIS A 175 2.37 -36.36 -15.75
C HIS A 175 1.25 -35.33 -15.93
N ASN A 176 1.13 -34.34 -15.04
CA ASN A 176 0.08 -33.31 -15.07
C ASN A 176 -1.36 -33.86 -14.89
N TYR A 177 -1.54 -34.86 -14.03
CA TYR A 177 -2.88 -35.36 -13.66
C TYR A 177 -3.71 -34.38 -12.84
N THR A 178 -3.09 -33.34 -12.28
CA THR A 178 -3.80 -32.20 -11.69
C THR A 178 -4.76 -31.55 -12.70
N ALA A 179 -4.30 -31.29 -13.94
CA ALA A 179 -5.14 -30.75 -15.01
C ALA A 179 -6.33 -31.67 -15.34
N ALA A 180 -6.09 -32.99 -15.42
CA ALA A 180 -7.15 -33.96 -15.69
C ALA A 180 -8.20 -34.02 -14.57
N ILE A 181 -7.77 -33.96 -13.30
CA ILE A 181 -8.67 -33.88 -12.15
C ILE A 181 -9.47 -32.56 -12.20
N LEU A 182 -8.81 -31.46 -12.54
CA LEU A 182 -9.42 -30.13 -12.62
C LEU A 182 -10.50 -30.02 -13.70
N GLN A 183 -10.41 -30.75 -14.82
CA GLN A 183 -11.46 -30.81 -15.85
C GLN A 183 -12.82 -31.24 -15.28
N HIS A 184 -12.82 -32.12 -14.27
CA HIS A 184 -14.05 -32.60 -13.63
C HIS A 184 -14.70 -31.59 -12.70
N SER A 185 -14.07 -30.43 -12.45
CA SER A 185 -14.65 -29.36 -11.61
C SER A 185 -15.92 -28.74 -12.18
N SER A 186 -16.14 -28.86 -13.49
CA SER A 186 -17.38 -28.42 -14.15
C SER A 186 -18.55 -29.40 -14.00
N ASN A 187 -18.32 -30.61 -13.46
CA ASN A 187 -19.34 -31.63 -13.29
C ASN A 187 -20.00 -31.53 -11.89
N PRO A 188 -21.31 -31.19 -11.81
CA PRO A 188 -22.01 -31.03 -10.53
C PRO A 188 -22.06 -32.31 -9.67
N GLU A 189 -21.98 -33.50 -10.28
CA GLU A 189 -21.99 -34.78 -9.55
C GLU A 189 -20.63 -35.11 -8.92
N LEU A 190 -19.55 -34.49 -9.41
CA LEU A 190 -18.17 -34.82 -9.01
C LEU A 190 -17.51 -33.71 -8.19
N ILE A 191 -17.95 -32.46 -8.31
CA ILE A 191 -17.31 -31.30 -7.68
C ILE A 191 -17.07 -31.46 -6.17
N GLN A 192 -18.00 -32.12 -5.47
CA GLN A 192 -17.91 -32.41 -4.03
C GLN A 192 -16.71 -33.28 -3.66
N VAL A 193 -16.20 -34.08 -4.60
CA VAL A 193 -15.01 -34.92 -4.42
C VAL A 193 -13.78 -34.29 -5.06
N VAL A 194 -13.93 -33.57 -6.18
CA VAL A 194 -12.81 -32.90 -6.86
C VAL A 194 -12.09 -31.92 -5.92
N ILE A 195 -12.83 -31.09 -5.18
CA ILE A 195 -12.21 -30.09 -4.29
C ILE A 195 -11.35 -30.73 -3.19
N PRO A 196 -11.84 -31.69 -2.36
CA PRO A 196 -11.00 -32.37 -1.38
C PRO A 196 -9.81 -33.12 -1.99
N VAL A 197 -9.96 -33.66 -3.21
CA VAL A 197 -8.86 -34.35 -3.91
C VAL A 197 -7.75 -33.35 -4.26
N LEU A 198 -8.09 -32.21 -4.85
CA LEU A 198 -7.13 -31.15 -5.16
C LEU A 198 -6.47 -30.63 -3.88
N TYR A 199 -7.23 -30.44 -2.80
CA TYR A 199 -6.70 -30.05 -1.49
C TYR A 199 -5.66 -31.06 -0.98
N ASN A 200 -5.99 -32.36 -0.96
CA ASN A 200 -5.07 -33.40 -0.51
C ASN A 200 -3.82 -33.53 -1.38
N ILE A 201 -3.88 -33.14 -2.65
CA ILE A 201 -2.72 -33.11 -3.55
C ILE A 201 -1.84 -31.89 -3.25
N CYS A 202 -2.42 -30.76 -2.84
CA CYS A 202 -1.73 -29.49 -2.61
C CYS A 202 -1.18 -29.27 -1.20
N ILE A 203 -1.89 -29.75 -0.16
CA ILE A 203 -1.57 -29.43 1.24
C ILE A 203 -0.15 -29.88 1.57
N ASP A 204 0.70 -28.92 1.96
CA ASP A 204 2.14 -29.13 2.22
C ASP A 204 2.94 -29.73 1.05
N PHE A 205 2.53 -29.49 -0.21
CA PHE A 205 3.24 -29.99 -1.40
C PHE A 205 3.37 -28.94 -2.51
N GLY A 206 4.49 -28.21 -2.48
CA GLY A 206 4.82 -27.13 -3.41
C GLY A 206 4.70 -27.48 -4.91
N PRO A 207 5.19 -28.64 -5.40
CA PRO A 207 5.12 -28.96 -6.84
C PRO A 207 3.69 -28.97 -7.40
N ALA A 208 2.73 -29.47 -6.62
CA ALA A 208 1.33 -29.46 -7.03
C ALA A 208 0.71 -28.06 -6.98
N GLN A 209 1.03 -27.27 -5.95
CA GLN A 209 0.58 -25.87 -5.84
C GLN A 209 1.06 -25.07 -7.07
N THR A 210 2.33 -25.21 -7.43
CA THR A 210 2.94 -24.63 -8.64
C THR A 210 2.17 -25.07 -9.88
N GLN A 211 1.98 -26.37 -10.12
CA GLN A 211 1.30 -26.85 -11.33
C GLN A 211 -0.15 -26.35 -11.44
N LEU A 212 -0.92 -26.40 -10.35
CA LEU A 212 -2.30 -25.90 -10.35
C LEU A 212 -2.39 -24.37 -10.50
N ALA A 213 -1.42 -23.62 -9.98
CA ALA A 213 -1.31 -22.20 -10.24
C ALA A 213 -1.16 -21.91 -11.74
N ALA A 214 -0.27 -22.65 -12.42
CA ALA A 214 -0.09 -22.51 -13.87
C ALA A 214 -1.39 -22.82 -14.64
N ASP A 215 -2.17 -23.77 -14.15
CA ASP A 215 -3.50 -24.16 -14.65
C ASP A 215 -4.64 -23.23 -14.18
N LYS A 216 -4.32 -22.03 -13.69
CA LYS A 216 -5.29 -20.95 -13.38
C LYS A 216 -6.35 -21.37 -12.33
N ILE A 217 -5.99 -22.27 -11.39
CA ILE A 217 -6.93 -22.82 -10.40
C ILE A 217 -7.67 -21.73 -9.61
N VAL A 218 -6.99 -20.64 -9.24
CA VAL A 218 -7.58 -19.53 -8.47
C VAL A 218 -8.77 -18.93 -9.23
N TYR A 219 -8.59 -18.61 -10.51
CA TYR A 219 -9.68 -18.11 -11.34
C TYR A 219 -10.83 -19.11 -11.44
N ILE A 220 -10.52 -20.38 -11.68
CA ILE A 220 -11.52 -21.45 -11.82
C ILE A 220 -12.36 -21.59 -10.55
N LEU A 221 -11.72 -21.63 -9.38
CA LEU A 221 -12.40 -21.74 -8.10
C LEU A 221 -13.28 -20.53 -7.82
N LEU A 222 -12.77 -19.30 -8.00
CA LEU A 222 -13.56 -18.08 -7.83
C LEU A 222 -14.76 -18.06 -8.78
N LYS A 223 -14.59 -18.53 -10.02
CA LYS A 223 -15.67 -18.61 -11.00
C LYS A 223 -16.74 -19.62 -10.60
N LEU A 224 -16.35 -20.80 -10.09
CA LEU A 224 -17.27 -21.81 -9.57
C LEU A 224 -18.07 -21.29 -8.36
N VAL A 225 -17.42 -20.57 -7.44
CA VAL A 225 -18.11 -19.90 -6.32
C VAL A 225 -19.12 -18.89 -6.84
N LYS A 226 -18.71 -18.03 -7.79
CA LYS A 226 -19.58 -17.02 -8.40
C LYS A 226 -20.79 -17.63 -9.11
N ASP A 227 -20.61 -18.78 -9.74
CA ASP A 227 -21.66 -19.50 -10.47
C ASP A 227 -22.54 -20.36 -9.54
N GLY A 228 -22.30 -20.34 -8.23
CA GLY A 228 -23.13 -20.98 -7.22
C GLY A 228 -22.88 -22.48 -7.03
N ALA A 229 -21.72 -23.00 -7.47
CA ALA A 229 -21.40 -24.43 -7.40
C ALA A 229 -21.38 -25.01 -5.97
N PHE A 230 -21.19 -24.15 -4.96
CA PHE A 230 -21.04 -24.52 -3.56
C PHE A 230 -22.17 -24.00 -2.66
N LYS A 231 -23.29 -23.59 -3.27
CA LYS A 231 -24.44 -23.08 -2.53
C LYS A 231 -24.90 -24.11 -1.48
N ASP A 232 -25.14 -23.63 -0.26
CA ASP A 232 -25.58 -24.42 0.90
C ASP A 232 -24.56 -25.50 1.37
N ASN A 233 -23.29 -25.42 0.96
CA ASN A 233 -22.21 -26.31 1.41
C ASN A 233 -21.00 -25.54 1.93
N ASP A 234 -21.15 -24.97 3.12
CA ASP A 234 -20.13 -24.12 3.77
C ASP A 234 -18.79 -24.84 3.99
N ALA A 235 -18.83 -26.10 4.42
CA ALA A 235 -17.59 -26.87 4.66
C ALA A 235 -16.77 -27.04 3.38
N LEU A 236 -17.42 -27.30 2.24
CA LEU A 236 -16.74 -27.41 0.96
C LEU A 236 -16.23 -26.05 0.46
N LEU A 237 -16.98 -24.97 0.72
CA LEU A 237 -16.57 -23.61 0.41
C LEU A 237 -15.31 -23.19 1.20
N ASP A 238 -15.19 -23.63 2.46
CA ASP A 238 -13.98 -23.38 3.26
C ASP A 238 -12.75 -24.05 2.64
N TYR A 239 -12.85 -25.31 2.20
CA TYR A 239 -11.79 -25.98 1.42
C TYR A 239 -11.42 -25.21 0.14
N VAL A 240 -12.40 -24.61 -0.55
CA VAL A 240 -12.14 -23.80 -1.74
C VAL A 240 -11.30 -22.57 -1.40
N PHE A 241 -11.63 -21.87 -0.32
CA PHE A 241 -10.86 -20.69 0.08
C PHE A 241 -9.47 -21.03 0.62
N GLU A 242 -9.33 -22.13 1.36
CA GLU A 242 -8.01 -22.65 1.75
C GLU A 242 -7.16 -22.99 0.52
N LEU A 243 -7.75 -23.63 -0.52
CA LEU A 243 -7.05 -23.89 -1.78
C LEU A 243 -6.63 -22.59 -2.50
N VAL A 244 -7.50 -21.59 -2.52
CA VAL A 244 -7.16 -20.27 -3.09
C VAL A 244 -6.00 -19.63 -2.34
N GLU A 245 -5.95 -19.73 -1.01
CA GLU A 245 -4.85 -19.22 -0.20
C GLU A 245 -3.55 -19.99 -0.43
N LEU A 246 -3.59 -21.33 -0.41
CA LEU A 246 -2.43 -22.20 -0.63
C LEU A 246 -1.74 -21.97 -1.98
N VAL A 247 -2.51 -21.62 -3.02
CA VAL A 247 -2.01 -21.52 -4.40
C VAL A 247 -1.92 -20.07 -4.89
N GLY A 248 -2.60 -19.13 -4.23
CA GLY A 248 -2.81 -17.76 -4.71
C GLY A 248 -1.56 -16.89 -4.81
N GLU A 249 -0.49 -17.24 -4.09
CA GLU A 249 0.77 -16.48 -4.05
C GLU A 249 1.78 -16.88 -5.13
N GLN A 250 1.46 -17.89 -5.95
CA GLN A 250 2.36 -18.38 -6.99
C GLN A 250 2.45 -17.39 -8.15
N GLU A 251 3.65 -16.82 -8.38
CA GLU A 251 3.91 -15.79 -9.40
C GLU A 251 3.43 -16.18 -10.80
N GLN A 252 3.68 -17.44 -11.19
CA GLN A 252 3.25 -17.95 -12.49
C GLN A 252 1.72 -18.03 -12.63
N GLY A 253 1.00 -18.32 -11.54
CA GLY A 253 -0.45 -18.34 -11.53
C GLY A 253 -1.06 -16.96 -11.58
N ILE A 254 -0.45 -15.99 -10.89
CA ILE A 254 -0.83 -14.57 -11.00
C ILE A 254 -0.61 -14.10 -12.45
N SER A 255 0.54 -14.42 -13.04
CA SER A 255 0.90 -14.00 -14.39
C SER A 255 0.02 -14.63 -15.47
N SER A 256 -0.38 -15.90 -15.33
CA SER A 256 -1.23 -16.59 -16.31
C SER A 256 -2.73 -16.38 -16.11
N SER A 257 -3.13 -15.80 -14.98
CA SER A 257 -4.54 -15.62 -14.65
C SER A 257 -5.27 -14.65 -15.60
N PRO A 258 -6.56 -14.88 -15.87
CA PRO A 258 -7.39 -13.93 -16.58
C PRO A 258 -7.49 -12.58 -15.86
N ASP A 259 -7.60 -11.49 -16.63
CA ASP A 259 -7.75 -10.14 -16.07
C ASP A 259 -8.98 -10.05 -15.14
N GLY A 260 -10.04 -10.79 -15.45
CA GLY A 260 -11.27 -10.85 -14.67
C GLY A 260 -11.11 -11.40 -13.24
N THR A 261 -9.97 -11.98 -12.88
CA THR A 261 -9.73 -12.52 -11.52
C THR A 261 -9.95 -11.46 -10.43
N ILE A 262 -9.46 -10.24 -10.63
CA ILE A 262 -9.65 -9.16 -9.65
C ILE A 262 -11.11 -8.73 -9.53
N SER A 263 -11.89 -8.81 -10.62
CA SER A 263 -13.32 -8.52 -10.58
C SER A 263 -14.06 -9.57 -9.78
N LEU A 264 -13.72 -10.85 -9.95
CA LEU A 264 -14.29 -11.94 -9.16
C LEU A 264 -13.95 -11.81 -7.67
N LEU A 265 -12.68 -11.53 -7.33
CA LEU A 265 -12.27 -11.33 -5.93
C LEU A 265 -13.05 -10.20 -5.26
N VAL A 266 -13.20 -9.06 -5.94
CA VAL A 266 -13.96 -7.92 -5.44
C VAL A 266 -15.45 -8.24 -5.32
N GLU A 267 -16.06 -8.86 -6.33
CA GLU A 267 -17.47 -9.25 -6.30
C GLU A 267 -17.79 -10.23 -5.17
N LEU A 268 -16.95 -11.26 -4.99
CA LEU A 268 -17.14 -12.26 -3.94
C LEU A 268 -16.89 -11.67 -2.55
N ALA A 269 -15.92 -10.76 -2.40
CA ALA A 269 -15.70 -10.03 -1.15
C ALA A 269 -16.89 -9.13 -0.80
N LEU A 270 -17.64 -8.65 -1.81
CA LEU A 270 -18.85 -7.84 -1.65
C LEU A 270 -20.14 -8.66 -1.52
N ASP A 271 -20.09 -9.98 -1.71
CA ASP A 271 -21.23 -10.88 -1.61
C ASP A 271 -21.46 -11.31 -0.14
N LYS A 272 -22.65 -11.04 0.41
CA LYS A 272 -22.98 -11.28 1.83
C LYS A 272 -23.13 -12.75 2.18
N ASP A 273 -23.48 -13.58 1.21
CA ASP A 273 -23.67 -15.01 1.43
C ASP A 273 -22.33 -15.74 1.33
N VAL A 274 -21.48 -15.34 0.38
CA VAL A 274 -20.14 -15.93 0.19
C VAL A 274 -19.16 -15.48 1.28
N ALA A 275 -18.97 -14.17 1.44
CA ALA A 275 -18.06 -13.59 2.44
C ALA A 275 -18.82 -13.28 3.74
N SER A 276 -19.56 -14.25 4.24
CA SER A 276 -20.42 -14.15 5.42
C SER A 276 -19.65 -14.11 6.74
N THR A 277 -18.44 -14.68 6.77
CA THR A 277 -17.56 -14.71 7.95
C THR A 277 -16.35 -13.78 7.79
N PRO A 278 -15.79 -13.26 8.90
CA PRO A 278 -14.54 -12.49 8.88
C PRO A 278 -13.37 -13.24 8.22
N ALA A 279 -13.24 -14.54 8.46
CA ALA A 279 -12.20 -15.37 7.88
C ALA A 279 -12.30 -15.43 6.34
N ARG A 280 -13.49 -15.73 5.78
CA ARG A 280 -13.70 -15.77 4.32
C ARG A 280 -13.48 -14.42 3.66
N PHE A 281 -13.99 -13.35 4.28
CA PHE A 281 -13.74 -11.98 3.82
C PHE A 281 -12.24 -11.67 3.81
N SER A 282 -11.52 -12.02 4.87
CA SER A 282 -10.09 -11.76 4.99
C SER A 282 -9.26 -12.56 3.98
N GLY A 283 -9.62 -13.82 3.71
CA GLY A 283 -8.98 -14.64 2.67
C GLY A 283 -9.15 -14.05 1.28
N LEU A 284 -10.36 -13.59 0.92
CA LEU A 284 -10.64 -12.91 -0.34
C LEU A 284 -9.86 -11.59 -0.48
N VAL A 285 -9.79 -10.79 0.59
CA VAL A 285 -9.00 -9.56 0.62
C VAL A 285 -7.50 -9.85 0.49
N SER A 286 -7.02 -10.94 1.10
CA SER A 286 -5.63 -11.38 0.96
C SER A 286 -5.32 -11.73 -0.50
N GLY A 287 -6.18 -12.54 -1.15
CA GLY A 287 -6.04 -12.84 -2.57
C GLY A 287 -6.10 -11.58 -3.45
N LEU A 288 -7.01 -10.65 -3.15
CA LEU A 288 -7.11 -9.37 -3.86
C LEU A 288 -5.81 -8.55 -3.72
N ALA A 289 -5.22 -8.51 -2.53
CA ALA A 289 -3.94 -7.84 -2.28
C ALA A 289 -2.81 -8.47 -3.09
N THR A 290 -2.71 -9.80 -3.08
CA THR A 290 -1.69 -10.54 -3.81
C THR A 290 -1.73 -10.24 -5.31
N TYR A 291 -2.93 -10.22 -5.92
CA TYR A 291 -3.07 -9.88 -7.32
C TYR A 291 -2.79 -8.40 -7.60
N LEU A 292 -3.27 -7.48 -6.76
CA LEU A 292 -3.05 -6.04 -6.94
C LEU A 292 -1.64 -5.57 -6.58
N ASN A 293 -0.79 -6.42 -6.02
CA ASN A 293 0.64 -6.14 -5.89
C ASN A 293 1.38 -6.29 -7.25
N ASN A 294 0.71 -6.83 -8.28
CA ASN A 294 1.23 -6.93 -9.63
C ASN A 294 0.75 -5.75 -10.49
N THR A 295 1.69 -5.05 -11.13
CA THR A 295 1.43 -3.83 -11.92
C THR A 295 0.39 -4.03 -13.03
N ARG A 296 0.35 -5.19 -13.69
CA ARG A 296 -0.69 -5.49 -14.72
C ARG A 296 -2.09 -5.37 -14.12
N PHE A 297 -2.32 -5.96 -12.95
CA PHE A 297 -3.63 -5.91 -12.31
C PHE A 297 -3.94 -4.53 -11.71
N GLN A 298 -2.94 -3.77 -11.27
CA GLN A 298 -3.14 -2.35 -10.90
C GLN A 298 -3.62 -1.54 -12.11
N GLU A 299 -2.97 -1.67 -13.27
CA GLU A 299 -3.36 -0.99 -14.50
C GLU A 299 -4.76 -1.39 -14.97
N ILE A 300 -5.10 -2.68 -14.91
CA ILE A 300 -6.46 -3.18 -15.22
C ILE A 300 -7.47 -2.58 -14.25
N CYS A 301 -7.18 -2.58 -12.95
CA CYS A 301 -8.04 -2.01 -11.92
C CYS A 301 -8.34 -0.53 -12.16
N ILE A 302 -7.32 0.24 -12.56
CA ILE A 302 -7.47 1.66 -12.88
C ILE A 302 -8.27 1.84 -14.16
N SER A 303 -7.84 1.20 -15.26
CA SER A 303 -8.38 1.41 -16.60
C SER A 303 -9.82 0.89 -16.79
N ASN A 304 -10.25 -0.05 -15.95
CA ASN A 304 -11.60 -0.62 -15.99
C ASN A 304 -12.50 -0.12 -14.84
N TYR A 305 -12.15 0.99 -14.20
CA TYR A 305 -13.02 1.64 -13.21
C TYR A 305 -13.39 0.76 -11.98
N ILE A 306 -12.47 -0.12 -11.52
CA ILE A 306 -12.73 -1.08 -10.42
C ILE A 306 -12.46 -0.47 -9.02
N VAL A 307 -11.70 0.62 -8.93
CA VAL A 307 -11.34 1.27 -7.64
C VAL A 307 -12.56 1.61 -6.76
N PRO A 308 -13.69 2.12 -7.27
CA PRO A 308 -14.90 2.31 -6.46
C PRO A 308 -15.40 1.03 -5.79
N ASN A 309 -15.24 -0.12 -6.43
CA ASN A 309 -15.63 -1.40 -5.84
C ASN A 309 -14.65 -1.82 -4.74
N ILE A 310 -13.35 -1.52 -4.86
CA ILE A 310 -12.38 -1.73 -3.77
C ILE A 310 -12.70 -0.82 -2.57
N LEU A 311 -13.11 0.42 -2.81
CA LEU A 311 -13.64 1.30 -1.76
C LEU A 311 -14.88 0.72 -1.08
N ALA A 312 -15.76 0.07 -1.84
CA ALA A 312 -16.91 -0.63 -1.30
C ALA A 312 -16.48 -1.84 -0.44
N VAL A 313 -15.41 -2.56 -0.81
CA VAL A 313 -14.82 -3.64 0.00
C VAL A 313 -14.30 -3.10 1.33
N LEU A 314 -13.61 -1.95 1.33
CA LEU A 314 -13.20 -1.27 2.56
C LEU A 314 -14.41 -0.92 3.43
N SER A 315 -15.45 -0.31 2.83
CA SER A 315 -16.66 0.09 3.54
C SER A 315 -17.38 -1.11 4.15
N ARG A 316 -17.47 -2.22 3.40
CA ARG A 316 -18.04 -3.48 3.87
C ARG A 316 -17.26 -4.06 5.04
N SER A 317 -15.93 -3.94 5.05
CA SER A 317 -15.13 -4.44 6.18
C SER A 317 -15.56 -3.83 7.52
N LEU A 318 -16.15 -2.63 7.51
CA LEU A 318 -16.62 -1.92 8.70
C LEU A 318 -17.99 -2.43 9.19
N THR A 319 -18.73 -3.19 8.39
CA THR A 319 -20.03 -3.74 8.78
C THR A 319 -19.93 -5.02 9.60
N PHE A 320 -18.73 -5.61 9.71
CA PHE A 320 -18.51 -6.76 10.58
C PHE A 320 -18.46 -6.31 12.06
N ASN A 321 -19.29 -6.93 12.89
CA ASN A 321 -19.34 -6.63 14.33
C ASN A 321 -18.03 -7.03 15.01
N THR A 322 -17.51 -6.15 15.86
CA THR A 322 -16.29 -6.37 16.65
C THR A 322 -16.49 -7.26 17.89
N GLU A 323 -17.66 -7.89 18.05
CA GLU A 323 -17.93 -8.91 19.07
C GLU A 323 -17.42 -10.31 18.66
N SER A 324 -16.78 -10.40 17.49
CA SER A 324 -16.09 -11.58 16.98
C SER A 324 -14.90 -11.99 17.84
N SER A 325 -14.35 -13.19 17.59
CA SER A 325 -13.15 -13.68 18.27
C SER A 325 -11.98 -12.69 18.16
N GLY A 326 -11.00 -12.78 19.07
CA GLY A 326 -9.80 -11.93 19.02
C GLY A 326 -9.03 -12.09 17.70
N GLU A 327 -8.98 -13.31 17.16
CA GLU A 327 -8.34 -13.64 15.88
C GLU A 327 -9.07 -13.00 14.69
N ASP A 328 -10.40 -13.09 14.64
CA ASP A 328 -11.21 -12.46 13.59
C ASP A 328 -11.06 -10.93 13.58
N THR A 329 -11.04 -10.33 14.76
CA THR A 329 -10.85 -8.88 14.92
C THR A 329 -9.49 -8.45 14.39
N GLN A 330 -8.45 -9.23 14.66
CA GLN A 330 -7.10 -9.00 14.13
C GLN A 330 -7.06 -9.19 12.61
N ALA A 331 -7.67 -10.25 12.08
CA ALA A 331 -7.73 -10.52 10.64
C ALA A 331 -8.46 -9.40 9.86
N LEU A 332 -9.57 -8.87 10.41
CA LEU A 332 -10.27 -7.72 9.82
C LEU A 332 -9.43 -6.45 9.87
N ALA A 333 -8.71 -6.19 10.98
CA ALA A 333 -7.80 -5.06 11.07
C ALA A 333 -6.67 -5.14 10.04
N GLN A 334 -6.08 -6.33 9.85
CA GLN A 334 -5.08 -6.59 8.82
C GLN A 334 -5.66 -6.44 7.40
N SER A 335 -6.89 -6.91 7.17
CA SER A 335 -7.58 -6.76 5.89
C SER A 335 -7.80 -5.29 5.54
N ARG A 336 -8.25 -4.47 6.49
CA ARG A 336 -8.41 -3.02 6.32
C ARG A 336 -7.08 -2.34 5.98
N LEU A 337 -5.99 -2.73 6.64
CA LEU A 337 -4.66 -2.23 6.35
C LEU A 337 -4.22 -2.60 4.92
N LYS A 338 -4.38 -3.87 4.53
CA LYS A 338 -4.07 -4.34 3.16
C LYS A 338 -4.87 -3.57 2.11
N ILE A 339 -6.18 -3.38 2.32
CA ILE A 339 -7.03 -2.61 1.39
C ILE A 339 -6.52 -1.17 1.26
N ASN A 340 -6.19 -0.52 2.38
CA ASN A 340 -5.65 0.85 2.35
C ASN A 340 -4.27 0.93 1.67
N GLN A 341 -3.40 -0.06 1.84
CA GLN A 341 -2.10 -0.12 1.16
C GLN A 341 -2.27 -0.25 -0.36
N ILE A 342 -3.11 -1.18 -0.81
CA ILE A 342 -3.46 -1.35 -2.23
C ILE A 342 -3.99 -0.04 -2.83
N LEU A 343 -4.94 0.61 -2.13
CA LEU A 343 -5.53 1.86 -2.59
C LEU A 343 -4.50 3.01 -2.62
N ALA A 344 -3.54 3.03 -1.68
CA ALA A 344 -2.45 3.98 -1.67
C ALA A 344 -1.53 3.81 -2.90
N GLU A 345 -1.16 2.57 -3.21
CA GLU A 345 -0.31 2.24 -4.37
C GLU A 345 -1.00 2.55 -5.70
N ILE A 346 -2.25 2.09 -5.85
CA ILE A 346 -3.06 2.33 -7.06
C ILE A 346 -3.25 3.83 -7.29
N SER A 347 -3.58 4.59 -6.25
CA SER A 347 -3.78 6.05 -6.36
C SER A 347 -2.48 6.82 -6.59
N GLY A 348 -1.35 6.27 -6.18
CA GLY A 348 -0.02 6.81 -6.46
C GLY A 348 0.40 6.66 -7.93
N SER A 349 -0.23 5.76 -8.69
CA SER A 349 0.09 5.53 -10.11
C SER A 349 -0.10 6.79 -10.96
N THR A 350 0.76 6.99 -11.96
CA THR A 350 0.71 8.16 -12.86
C THR A 350 -0.57 8.20 -13.70
N SER A 351 -1.14 7.04 -14.04
CA SER A 351 -2.38 6.93 -14.83
C SER A 351 -3.64 7.19 -14.00
N PHE A 352 -3.58 7.13 -12.66
CA PHE A 352 -4.76 7.22 -11.81
C PHE A 352 -5.59 8.48 -12.06
N ALA A 353 -4.95 9.65 -12.14
CA ALA A 353 -5.63 10.93 -12.35
C ALA A 353 -6.30 11.06 -13.74
N GLN A 354 -5.89 10.26 -14.72
CA GLN A 354 -6.51 10.22 -16.05
C GLN A 354 -7.88 9.55 -16.00
N TYR A 355 -8.03 8.49 -15.20
CA TYR A 355 -9.27 7.72 -15.07
C TYR A 355 -10.16 8.24 -13.93
N TYR A 356 -9.55 8.76 -12.87
CA TYR A 356 -10.25 9.30 -11.70
C TYR A 356 -9.84 10.76 -11.45
N PRO A 357 -10.26 11.69 -12.32
CA PRO A 357 -10.00 13.12 -12.12
C PRO A 357 -10.77 13.66 -10.90
N LEU A 358 -10.45 14.89 -10.46
CA LEU A 358 -11.02 15.49 -9.24
C LEU A 358 -12.54 15.69 -9.25
N ASP A 359 -13.13 15.77 -10.43
CA ASP A 359 -14.57 15.88 -10.65
C ASP A 359 -15.27 14.52 -10.78
N SER A 360 -14.51 13.41 -10.73
CA SER A 360 -15.08 12.07 -10.80
C SER A 360 -15.99 11.77 -9.61
N PRO A 361 -17.00 10.89 -9.78
CA PRO A 361 -17.83 10.41 -8.67
C PRO A 361 -17.01 9.79 -7.54
N LEU A 362 -15.89 9.14 -7.86
CA LEU A 362 -14.95 8.59 -6.86
C LEU A 362 -14.40 9.70 -5.96
N ALA A 363 -13.88 10.78 -6.55
CA ALA A 363 -13.33 11.90 -5.80
C ALA A 363 -14.38 12.59 -4.92
N GLN A 364 -15.63 12.68 -5.39
CA GLN A 364 -16.73 13.22 -4.58
C GLN A 364 -17.05 12.33 -3.37
N SER A 365 -17.14 11.01 -3.57
CA SER A 365 -17.31 10.06 -2.46
C SER A 365 -16.19 10.19 -1.43
N LEU A 366 -14.94 10.25 -1.88
CA LEU A 366 -13.78 10.44 -1.01
C LEU A 366 -13.84 11.77 -0.25
N LYS A 367 -14.29 12.86 -0.88
CA LYS A 367 -14.50 14.15 -0.20
C LYS A 367 -15.47 14.01 0.98
N THR A 368 -16.59 13.29 0.80
CA THR A 368 -17.53 13.05 1.91
C THR A 368 -16.90 12.26 3.07
N TRP A 369 -15.98 11.34 2.75
CA TRP A 369 -15.30 10.51 3.75
C TRP A 369 -14.28 11.27 4.60
N LEU A 370 -13.80 12.44 4.18
CA LEU A 370 -12.94 13.29 5.02
C LEU A 370 -13.59 13.63 6.37
N THR A 371 -14.92 13.75 6.37
CA THR A 371 -15.74 14.07 7.54
C THR A 371 -16.40 12.85 8.19
N SER A 372 -16.03 11.64 7.78
CA SER A 372 -16.54 10.39 8.37
C SER A 372 -16.10 10.24 9.82
N THR A 373 -16.91 9.55 10.63
CA THR A 373 -16.51 9.10 11.98
C THR A 373 -15.62 7.86 11.95
N GLU A 374 -15.54 7.19 10.80
CA GLU A 374 -14.76 5.97 10.61
C GLU A 374 -13.32 6.32 10.18
N ASP A 375 -12.36 6.11 11.08
CA ASP A 375 -10.95 6.46 10.84
C ASP A 375 -10.40 5.82 9.55
N GLN A 376 -10.81 4.59 9.22
CA GLN A 376 -10.32 3.90 8.02
C GLN A 376 -10.78 4.59 6.73
N LEU A 377 -11.99 5.15 6.72
CA LEU A 377 -12.51 5.92 5.58
C LEU A 377 -11.80 7.28 5.47
N GLN A 378 -11.54 7.94 6.60
CA GLN A 378 -10.80 9.20 6.62
C GLN A 378 -9.34 9.02 6.14
N ILE A 379 -8.65 7.98 6.63
CA ILE A 379 -7.28 7.62 6.18
C ILE A 379 -7.28 7.36 4.67
N CYS A 380 -8.18 6.49 4.20
CA CYS A 380 -8.31 6.16 2.79
C CYS A 380 -8.51 7.42 1.92
N SER A 381 -9.44 8.29 2.32
CA SER A 381 -9.72 9.54 1.64
C SER A 381 -8.51 10.47 1.57
N CYS A 382 -7.85 10.71 2.70
CA CYS A 382 -6.68 11.57 2.78
C CYS A 382 -5.54 11.07 1.88
N VAL A 383 -5.33 9.75 1.83
CA VAL A 383 -4.27 9.15 1.01
C VAL A 383 -4.60 9.26 -0.48
N ILE A 384 -5.78 8.84 -0.92
CA ILE A 384 -6.12 8.84 -2.35
C ILE A 384 -6.20 10.28 -2.89
N LEU A 385 -6.88 11.19 -2.18
CA LEU A 385 -6.96 12.59 -2.59
C LEU A 385 -5.59 13.28 -2.47
N GLY A 386 -4.80 12.95 -1.46
CA GLY A 386 -3.42 13.42 -1.33
C GLY A 386 -2.52 12.99 -2.50
N ASN A 387 -2.71 11.79 -3.03
CA ASN A 387 -2.00 11.29 -4.21
C ASN A 387 -2.49 11.91 -5.53
N LEU A 388 -3.69 12.50 -5.56
CA LEU A 388 -4.12 13.36 -6.68
C LEU A 388 -3.47 14.75 -6.63
N ALA A 389 -3.08 15.23 -5.45
CA ALA A 389 -2.46 16.55 -5.22
C ALA A 389 -0.97 16.59 -5.64
N ARG A 390 -0.68 16.30 -6.91
CA ARG A 390 0.69 16.16 -7.46
C ARG A 390 1.20 17.32 -8.30
N SER A 391 0.35 18.30 -8.61
CA SER A 391 0.74 19.50 -9.36
C SER A 391 0.18 20.75 -8.69
N ASP A 392 0.87 21.88 -8.87
CA ASP A 392 0.43 23.16 -8.31
C ASP A 392 -1.00 23.50 -8.73
N ALA A 393 -1.35 23.31 -10.02
CA ALA A 393 -2.69 23.57 -10.53
C ALA A 393 -3.77 22.70 -9.84
N THR A 394 -3.48 21.42 -9.60
CA THR A 394 -4.43 20.52 -8.92
C THR A 394 -4.55 20.89 -7.44
N CYS A 395 -3.44 21.18 -6.76
CA CYS A 395 -3.43 21.62 -5.37
C CYS A 395 -4.18 22.95 -5.20
N GLU A 396 -3.99 23.90 -6.11
CA GLU A 396 -4.70 25.18 -6.11
C GLU A 396 -6.20 24.97 -6.30
N ARG A 397 -6.62 24.15 -7.26
CA ARG A 397 -8.03 23.80 -7.46
C ARG A 397 -8.65 23.14 -6.22
N MET A 398 -7.94 22.25 -5.54
CA MET A 398 -8.42 21.62 -4.30
C MET A 398 -8.65 22.62 -3.16
N VAL A 399 -7.82 23.66 -3.07
CA VAL A 399 -7.92 24.69 -2.03
C VAL A 399 -8.95 25.74 -2.39
N GLN A 400 -8.88 26.30 -3.59
CA GLN A 400 -9.70 27.44 -4.03
C GLN A 400 -11.15 27.03 -4.35
N ASP A 401 -11.32 25.98 -5.15
CA ASP A 401 -12.65 25.60 -5.66
C ASP A 401 -13.32 24.59 -4.72
N LEU A 402 -12.57 23.59 -4.25
CA LEU A 402 -13.13 22.49 -3.48
C LEU A 402 -13.08 22.73 -1.97
N ARG A 403 -12.30 23.71 -1.49
CA ARG A 403 -12.11 24.07 -0.08
C ARG A 403 -11.66 22.93 0.85
N ILE A 404 -11.06 21.87 0.30
CA ILE A 404 -10.66 20.64 1.02
C ILE A 404 -9.83 20.91 2.29
N HIS A 405 -9.03 21.99 2.26
CA HIS A 405 -8.21 22.39 3.39
C HIS A 405 -9.02 22.75 4.64
N GLU A 406 -10.25 23.25 4.51
CA GLU A 406 -11.11 23.60 5.65
C GLU A 406 -11.50 22.33 6.42
N GLU A 407 -11.93 21.26 5.72
CA GLU A 407 -12.26 19.98 6.33
C GLU A 407 -11.02 19.33 6.98
N LEU A 408 -9.86 19.35 6.31
CA LEU A 408 -8.62 18.81 6.85
C LEU A 408 -8.17 19.55 8.13
N ILE A 409 -8.27 20.88 8.15
CA ILE A 409 -7.97 21.69 9.34
C ILE A 409 -8.95 21.36 10.47
N SER A 410 -10.23 21.13 10.16
CA SER A 410 -11.21 20.67 11.15
C SER A 410 -10.82 19.32 11.75
N VAL A 411 -10.33 18.38 10.95
CA VAL A 411 -9.82 17.08 11.42
C VAL A 411 -8.65 17.28 12.40
N LEU A 412 -7.68 18.16 12.11
CA LEU A 412 -6.57 18.45 13.03
C LEU A 412 -7.02 19.06 14.38
N LYS A 413 -8.16 19.75 14.39
CA LYS A 413 -8.76 20.35 15.59
C LYS A 413 -9.62 19.37 16.40
N SER A 414 -9.88 18.18 15.88
CA SER A 414 -10.65 17.13 16.57
C SER A 414 -9.74 16.19 17.38
N ASP A 415 -10.35 15.28 18.16
CA ASP A 415 -9.62 14.28 18.97
C ASP A 415 -9.55 12.90 18.27
N VAL A 416 -9.34 12.92 16.95
CA VAL A 416 -9.17 11.70 16.13
C VAL A 416 -7.84 10.99 16.42
N ARG A 417 -7.73 9.72 16.01
CA ARG A 417 -6.53 8.91 16.23
C ARG A 417 -5.32 9.46 15.47
N GLY A 418 -4.12 9.19 16.00
CA GLY A 418 -2.85 9.62 15.41
C GLY A 418 -2.65 9.21 13.94
N ALA A 419 -3.21 8.07 13.52
CA ALA A 419 -3.17 7.64 12.12
C ALA A 419 -3.96 8.58 11.19
N VAL A 420 -5.16 9.01 11.59
CA VAL A 420 -5.96 9.99 10.85
C VAL A 420 -5.25 11.34 10.80
N LEU A 421 -4.70 11.80 11.93
CA LEU A 421 -3.92 13.04 11.99
C LEU A 421 -2.75 12.98 11.02
N HIS A 422 -1.98 11.88 11.02
CA HIS A 422 -0.84 11.73 10.13
C HIS A 422 -1.24 11.78 8.65
N SER A 423 -2.32 11.10 8.26
CA SER A 423 -2.84 11.12 6.89
C SER A 423 -3.33 12.52 6.47
N ALA A 424 -4.06 13.22 7.34
CA ALA A 424 -4.55 14.58 7.08
C ALA A 424 -3.39 15.59 6.95
N LEU A 425 -2.37 15.49 7.82
CA LEU A 425 -1.15 16.30 7.73
C LEU A 425 -0.36 16.00 6.46
N GLY A 426 -0.26 14.73 6.05
CA GLY A 426 0.35 14.34 4.77
C GLY A 426 -0.34 15.01 3.58
N PHE A 427 -1.67 15.01 3.57
CA PHE A 427 -2.44 15.67 2.52
C PHE A 427 -2.26 17.20 2.54
N LEU A 428 -2.39 17.85 3.70
CA LEU A 428 -2.15 19.29 3.85
C LEU A 428 -0.74 19.71 3.41
N LYS A 429 0.26 18.85 3.68
CA LYS A 429 1.64 19.09 3.22
C LYS A 429 1.71 19.15 1.70
N ASN A 430 1.07 18.24 0.98
CA ASN A 430 1.01 18.27 -0.49
C ASN A 430 0.35 19.56 -1.00
N LEU A 431 -0.77 19.97 -0.38
CA LEU A 431 -1.46 21.21 -0.72
C LEU A 431 -0.58 22.47 -0.51
N ALA A 432 0.26 22.47 0.53
CA ALA A 432 1.13 23.60 0.88
C ALA A 432 2.41 23.71 0.01
N ILE A 433 2.70 22.73 -0.85
CA ILE A 433 3.79 22.81 -1.83
C ILE A 433 3.51 23.97 -2.79
N ALA A 434 2.29 24.03 -3.33
CA ALA A 434 1.83 25.10 -4.21
C ALA A 434 1.89 26.46 -3.49
N GLY A 435 2.66 27.40 -4.04
CA GLY A 435 2.94 28.69 -3.40
C GLY A 435 1.68 29.50 -3.09
N ASN A 436 0.73 29.53 -4.02
CA ASN A 436 -0.52 30.29 -3.92
C ASN A 436 -1.46 29.77 -2.82
N ASN A 437 -1.29 28.53 -2.38
CA ASN A 437 -2.11 27.95 -1.30
C ASN A 437 -1.67 28.40 0.09
N ARG A 438 -0.40 28.80 0.27
CA ARG A 438 0.17 29.02 1.60
C ARG A 438 -0.58 30.10 2.37
N LEU A 439 -0.90 31.23 1.73
CA LEU A 439 -1.65 32.32 2.36
C LEU A 439 -3.05 31.88 2.76
N VAL A 440 -3.77 31.19 1.86
CA VAL A 440 -5.12 30.66 2.12
C VAL A 440 -5.13 29.68 3.29
N LEU A 441 -4.17 28.76 3.35
CA LEU A 441 -4.01 27.84 4.48
C LEU A 441 -3.77 28.60 5.79
N GLY A 442 -2.96 29.66 5.74
CA GLY A 442 -2.72 30.57 6.86
C GLY A 442 -4.00 31.26 7.36
N GLU A 443 -4.79 31.81 6.43
CA GLU A 443 -6.08 32.45 6.71
C GLU A 443 -7.11 31.48 7.28
N ALA A 444 -7.10 30.22 6.83
CA ALA A 444 -7.95 29.15 7.36
C ALA A 444 -7.54 28.66 8.77
N GLY A 445 -6.48 29.22 9.35
CA GLY A 445 -6.05 28.92 10.72
C GLY A 445 -5.28 27.60 10.84
N ILE A 446 -4.47 27.26 9.84
CA ILE A 446 -3.61 26.07 9.89
C ILE A 446 -2.59 26.10 11.04
N LEU A 447 -1.99 27.26 11.34
CA LEU A 447 -0.98 27.41 12.39
C LEU A 447 -1.53 27.08 13.80
N PRO A 448 -2.67 27.65 14.23
CA PRO A 448 -3.36 27.20 15.45
C PRO A 448 -3.66 25.70 15.46
N ALA A 449 -4.05 25.14 14.32
CA ALA A 449 -4.43 23.72 14.23
C ALA A 449 -3.22 22.79 14.39
N VAL A 450 -2.07 23.10 13.79
CA VAL A 450 -0.85 22.29 13.93
C VAL A 450 -0.13 22.52 15.24
N SER A 451 -0.29 23.69 15.88
CA SER A 451 0.48 24.02 17.09
C SER A 451 0.16 23.13 18.29
N ARG A 452 -1.08 22.65 18.41
CA ARG A 452 -1.45 21.68 19.46
C ARG A 452 -0.73 20.34 19.26
N LEU A 453 -0.42 19.98 18.02
CA LEU A 453 0.16 18.70 17.66
C LEU A 453 1.67 18.63 17.92
N TRP A 454 2.33 19.77 18.16
CA TRP A 454 3.74 19.78 18.59
C TRP A 454 3.94 19.16 19.97
N GLN A 455 2.91 19.12 20.81
CA GLN A 455 2.93 18.46 22.12
C GLN A 455 2.42 17.01 22.07
N TYR A 456 2.18 16.46 20.87
CA TYR A 456 1.62 15.11 20.68
C TYR A 456 2.72 14.03 20.76
N GLU A 457 3.34 13.90 21.94
CA GLU A 457 4.54 13.07 22.18
C GLU A 457 4.35 11.57 21.89
N SER A 458 3.11 11.07 21.93
CA SER A 458 2.81 9.66 21.71
C SER A 458 3.02 9.19 20.26
N VAL A 459 3.04 10.11 19.28
CA VAL A 459 3.20 9.77 17.86
C VAL A 459 4.18 10.77 17.19
N PRO A 460 5.49 10.47 17.16
CA PRO A 460 6.51 11.36 16.62
C PRO A 460 6.29 11.75 15.14
N GLN A 461 5.68 10.88 14.34
CA GLN A 461 5.35 11.15 12.94
C GLN A 461 4.33 12.29 12.79
N VAL A 462 3.41 12.44 13.75
CA VAL A 462 2.45 13.55 13.79
C VAL A 462 3.15 14.85 14.16
N GLN A 463 4.02 14.83 15.20
CA GLN A 463 4.81 16.01 15.59
C GLN A 463 5.69 16.51 14.43
N PHE A 464 6.39 15.61 13.75
CA PHE A 464 7.23 15.96 12.61
C PHE A 464 6.42 16.55 11.44
N ALA A 465 5.29 15.93 11.08
CA ALA A 465 4.45 16.41 9.99
C ALA A 465 3.82 17.79 10.31
N ALA A 466 3.35 17.99 11.55
CA ALA A 466 2.82 19.27 12.02
C ALA A 466 3.89 20.38 12.01
N THR A 467 5.12 20.06 12.44
CA THR A 467 6.27 20.97 12.37
C THR A 467 6.59 21.33 10.91
N SER A 468 6.56 20.33 10.02
CA SER A 468 6.83 20.53 8.59
C SER A 468 5.83 21.45 7.91
N ILE A 469 4.54 21.36 8.27
CA ILE A 469 3.51 22.26 7.74
C ILE A 469 3.77 23.71 8.16
N ALA A 470 4.14 23.95 9.42
CA ALA A 470 4.45 25.29 9.91
C ALA A 470 5.59 25.95 9.12
N ARG A 471 6.64 25.18 8.79
CA ARG A 471 7.68 25.62 7.85
C ARG A 471 7.06 25.91 6.48
N GLN A 472 6.34 24.94 5.92
CA GLN A 472 5.87 25.00 4.54
C GLN A 472 4.97 26.21 4.27
N VAL A 473 4.05 26.53 5.19
CA VAL A 473 3.13 27.67 5.02
C VAL A 473 3.80 29.02 5.25
N THR A 474 4.98 29.08 5.90
CA THR A 474 5.72 30.34 6.13
C THR A 474 6.74 30.65 5.06
N VAL A 475 7.11 29.69 4.19
CA VAL A 475 8.05 29.91 3.08
C VAL A 475 7.55 31.03 2.16
N ALA A 476 8.32 32.12 2.11
CA ALA A 476 8.07 33.31 1.30
C ALA A 476 6.71 34.00 1.56
N ALA A 477 6.08 33.77 2.71
CA ALA A 477 4.75 34.27 3.05
C ALA A 477 4.77 35.17 4.29
N ILE A 478 4.92 36.49 4.09
CA ILE A 478 5.03 37.48 5.20
C ILE A 478 3.84 37.38 6.16
N ASP A 479 2.62 37.31 5.66
CA ASP A 479 1.44 37.30 6.53
C ASP A 479 1.40 36.04 7.41
N ASN A 480 1.89 34.91 6.90
CA ASN A 480 2.00 33.68 7.68
C ASN A 480 3.15 33.72 8.69
N ILE A 481 4.24 34.41 8.37
CA ILE A 481 5.30 34.71 9.34
C ILE A 481 4.74 35.60 10.45
N SER A 482 3.93 36.61 10.11
CA SER A 482 3.23 37.45 11.08
C SER A 482 2.29 36.62 11.98
N ARG A 483 1.49 35.72 11.41
CA ARG A 483 0.63 34.79 12.16
C ARG A 483 1.46 33.88 13.08
N LEU A 484 2.61 33.38 12.64
CA LEU A 484 3.49 32.54 13.49
C LEU A 484 4.06 33.32 14.69
N LEU A 485 4.28 34.62 14.51
CA LEU A 485 4.75 35.55 15.54
C LEU A 485 3.61 36.18 16.36
N GLU A 486 2.35 35.82 16.10
CA GLU A 486 1.21 36.37 16.82
C GLU A 486 1.21 35.93 18.29
N GLY A 487 0.82 36.86 19.18
CA GLY A 487 0.77 36.62 20.62
C GLY A 487 -0.42 35.74 20.99
N LEU A 488 -0.17 34.73 21.82
CA LEU A 488 -1.19 33.78 22.31
C LEU A 488 -1.82 34.28 23.61
N ALA A 489 -3.14 34.13 23.73
CA ALA A 489 -3.87 34.45 24.95
C ALA A 489 -3.37 33.61 26.14
N ARG A 490 -3.28 34.24 27.32
CA ARG A 490 -2.69 33.65 28.53
C ARG A 490 -3.78 32.98 29.38
N ASP A 491 -3.60 31.70 29.69
CA ASP A 491 -4.29 31.06 30.82
C ASP A 491 -3.43 31.22 32.09
N GLY A 492 -3.60 32.33 32.81
CA GLY A 492 -3.18 32.50 34.21
C GLY A 492 -1.67 32.49 34.57
N THR A 493 -1.27 33.51 35.34
CA THR A 493 -0.02 33.69 36.11
C THR A 493 1.32 33.94 35.37
N ASP A 494 1.77 35.19 35.46
CA ASP A 494 3.10 35.67 35.89
C ASP A 494 4.38 35.09 35.26
N SER A 495 4.55 35.30 33.96
CA SER A 495 5.89 35.42 33.34
C SER A 495 5.93 36.57 32.33
N ASN A 496 7.04 37.29 32.21
CA ASN A 496 7.15 38.43 31.29
C ASN A 496 7.33 38.02 29.81
N ASP A 497 7.34 36.72 29.50
CA ASP A 497 7.62 36.24 28.14
C ASP A 497 6.34 36.14 27.29
N GLU A 498 6.28 36.91 26.21
CA GLU A 498 5.20 36.85 25.24
C GLU A 498 5.21 35.49 24.50
N ARG A 499 4.16 34.69 24.71
CA ARG A 499 4.03 33.37 24.09
C ARG A 499 3.52 33.52 22.66
N THR A 500 4.18 32.90 21.69
CA THR A 500 3.82 32.90 20.26
C THR A 500 3.81 31.48 19.72
N TYR A 501 3.28 31.24 18.51
CA TYR A 501 3.41 29.92 17.89
C TYR A 501 4.88 29.54 17.63
N LEU A 502 5.72 30.51 17.25
CA LEU A 502 7.17 30.29 17.16
C LEU A 502 7.77 29.87 18.50
N SER A 503 7.36 30.47 19.62
CA SER A 503 7.86 30.09 20.95
C SER A 503 7.51 28.65 21.33
N LEU A 504 6.37 28.14 20.87
CA LEU A 504 6.00 26.73 21.04
C LEU A 504 6.90 25.79 20.23
N LEU A 505 7.27 26.16 19.00
CA LEU A 505 8.25 25.41 18.20
C LEU A 505 9.62 25.40 18.87
N LEU A 506 10.07 26.53 19.40
CA LEU A 506 11.33 26.60 20.15
C LEU A 506 11.29 25.76 21.43
N ALA A 507 10.16 25.74 22.13
CA ALA A 507 9.97 24.86 23.28
C ALA A 507 10.03 23.37 22.87
N LEU A 508 9.44 22.99 21.72
CA LEU A 508 9.58 21.64 21.17
C LEU A 508 11.03 21.31 20.83
N PHE A 509 11.77 22.25 20.22
CA PHE A 509 13.19 22.09 19.89
C PHE A 509 14.03 21.72 21.13
N GLN A 510 13.78 22.39 22.26
CA GLN A 510 14.50 22.12 23.51
C GLN A 510 14.17 20.76 24.12
N LYS A 511 12.92 20.29 23.95
CA LYS A 511 12.43 19.05 24.58
C LYS A 511 12.68 17.79 23.77
N THR A 512 12.67 17.89 22.44
CA THR A 512 12.76 16.72 21.57
C THR A 512 14.20 16.24 21.42
N ASP A 513 14.39 14.93 21.27
CA ASP A 513 15.68 14.34 20.84
C ASP A 513 15.69 13.99 19.34
N SER A 514 14.57 14.21 18.65
CA SER A 514 14.43 13.90 17.23
C SER A 514 15.19 14.89 16.36
N THR A 515 16.32 14.46 15.79
CA THR A 515 17.10 15.25 14.81
C THR A 515 16.24 15.73 13.63
N PRO A 516 15.34 14.91 13.03
CA PRO A 516 14.42 15.40 11.99
C PRO A 516 13.54 16.58 12.43
N ILE A 517 12.98 16.54 13.65
CA ILE A 517 12.15 17.63 14.17
C ILE A 517 12.99 18.88 14.43
N LYS A 518 14.17 18.73 15.07
CA LYS A 518 15.11 19.84 15.31
C LYS A 518 15.49 20.53 14.01
N THR A 519 15.82 19.75 12.99
CA THR A 519 16.14 20.24 11.65
C THR A 519 14.97 21.01 11.05
N GLU A 520 13.75 20.51 11.12
CA GLU A 520 12.59 21.18 10.52
C GLU A 520 12.26 22.52 11.21
N ILE A 521 12.48 22.61 12.53
CA ILE A 521 12.39 23.87 13.29
C ILE A 521 13.50 24.84 12.85
N GLY A 522 14.73 24.35 12.71
CA GLY A 522 15.85 25.14 12.16
C GLY A 522 15.55 25.69 10.78
N ARG A 523 15.01 24.86 9.88
CA ARG A 523 14.62 25.28 8.53
C ARG A 523 13.46 26.27 8.54
N THR A 524 12.59 26.24 9.54
CA THR A 524 11.55 27.26 9.77
C THR A 524 12.19 28.61 10.06
N VAL A 525 13.12 28.67 11.03
CA VAL A 525 13.89 29.88 11.35
C VAL A 525 14.65 30.40 10.13
N ALA A 526 15.36 29.51 9.43
CA ALA A 526 16.12 29.85 8.24
C ALA A 526 15.23 30.43 7.13
N SER A 527 14.06 29.84 6.90
CA SER A 527 13.07 30.32 5.92
C SER A 527 12.51 31.70 6.25
N ILE A 528 12.24 31.96 7.53
CA ILE A 528 11.82 33.29 8.01
C ILE A 528 12.91 34.32 7.70
N CYS A 529 14.17 34.02 8.04
CA CYS A 529 15.30 34.93 7.78
C CYS A 529 15.47 35.21 6.27
N ARG A 530 15.37 34.17 5.42
CA ARG A 530 15.42 34.29 3.96
C ARG A 530 14.33 35.20 3.38
N THR A 531 13.20 35.29 4.05
CA THR A 531 12.07 36.10 3.60
C THR A 531 12.18 37.53 4.12
N LEU A 532 12.45 37.70 5.43
CA LEU A 532 12.40 39.00 6.10
C LEU A 532 13.67 39.83 5.89
N VAL A 533 14.87 39.24 5.92
CA VAL A 533 16.13 40.00 5.86
C VAL A 533 16.30 40.74 4.53
N PRO A 534 16.13 40.10 3.35
CA PRO A 534 16.25 40.82 2.08
C PRO A 534 15.21 41.94 1.95
N LYS A 535 13.95 41.66 2.27
CA LYS A 535 12.86 42.65 2.18
C LYS A 535 13.02 43.81 3.15
N SER A 536 13.51 43.55 4.37
CA SER A 536 13.85 44.60 5.32
C SER A 536 14.97 45.51 4.79
N ARG A 537 15.97 44.95 4.09
CA ARG A 537 17.05 45.73 3.45
C ARG A 537 16.57 46.54 2.25
N GLU A 538 15.57 46.02 1.53
CA GLU A 538 14.89 46.71 0.44
C GLU A 538 13.94 47.83 0.94
N GLY A 539 13.76 47.95 2.26
CA GLY A 539 12.99 49.03 2.88
C GLY A 539 11.51 48.69 3.13
N ASP A 540 11.11 47.41 3.09
CA ASP A 540 9.76 46.99 3.47
C ASP A 540 9.54 47.19 4.98
N PRO A 541 8.63 48.10 5.40
CA PRO A 541 8.44 48.43 6.81
C PRO A 541 7.81 47.28 7.61
N THR A 542 6.97 46.46 6.97
CA THR A 542 6.34 45.29 7.61
C THR A 542 7.38 44.22 7.87
N ALA A 543 8.24 43.96 6.88
CA ALA A 543 9.34 43.01 7.03
C ALA A 543 10.34 43.45 8.11
N ALA A 544 10.67 44.74 8.17
CA ALA A 544 11.55 45.30 9.19
C ALA A 544 10.97 45.16 10.61
N ALA A 545 9.67 45.48 10.79
CA ALA A 545 8.99 45.33 12.07
C ALA A 545 8.92 43.87 12.54
N LEU A 546 8.58 42.95 11.63
CA LEU A 546 8.56 41.52 11.92
C LEU A 546 9.96 40.98 12.23
N LEU A 547 11.00 41.47 11.54
CA LEU A 547 12.38 41.06 11.76
C LEU A 547 12.89 41.50 13.13
N SER A 548 12.56 42.73 13.58
CA SER A 548 12.85 43.17 14.95
C SER A 548 12.17 42.25 15.95
N ARG A 549 10.84 42.07 15.83
CA ARG A 549 10.05 41.20 16.70
C ARG A 549 10.59 39.76 16.74
N PHE A 550 11.04 39.23 15.60
CA PHE A 550 11.60 37.90 15.49
C PHE A 550 12.85 37.69 16.36
N PHE A 551 13.76 38.67 16.41
CA PHE A 551 14.96 38.60 17.23
C PHE A 551 14.73 39.04 18.68
N ASP A 552 13.82 39.99 18.92
CA ASP A 552 13.56 40.55 20.26
C ASP A 552 12.81 39.57 21.17
N LEU A 553 11.91 38.76 20.61
CA LEU A 553 11.09 37.82 21.39
C LEU A 553 11.85 36.59 21.90
N HIS A 554 12.89 36.15 21.18
CA HIS A 554 13.52 34.84 21.40
C HIS A 554 15.05 34.95 21.36
N GLU A 555 15.69 35.07 22.52
CA GLU A 555 17.15 35.18 22.63
C GLU A 555 17.90 34.01 21.96
N ASP A 556 17.31 32.81 22.05
CA ASP A 556 17.87 31.54 21.57
C ASP A 556 17.37 31.14 20.16
N ILE A 557 16.85 32.10 19.38
CA ILE A 557 16.28 31.84 18.04
C ILE A 557 17.27 31.23 17.04
N ALA A 558 18.57 31.41 17.24
CA ALA A 558 19.62 30.85 16.39
C ALA A 558 19.95 29.39 16.72
N LEU A 559 19.58 28.87 17.91
CA LEU A 559 19.90 27.49 18.30
C LEU A 559 19.37 26.45 17.31
N PRO A 560 18.10 26.51 16.83
CA PRO A 560 17.63 25.56 15.83
C PRO A 560 18.45 25.56 14.53
N VAL A 561 18.98 26.72 14.10
CA VAL A 561 19.87 26.80 12.94
C VAL A 561 21.24 26.18 13.26
N GLY A 562 21.73 26.37 14.48
CA GLY A 562 22.95 25.72 14.95
C GLY A 562 22.85 24.19 14.92
N ALA A 563 21.68 23.63 15.26
CA ALA A 563 21.45 22.19 15.19
C ALA A 563 21.47 21.66 13.73
N MET A 564 21.02 22.46 12.75
CA MET A 564 21.15 22.11 11.32
C MET A 564 22.62 21.96 10.91
N ILE A 565 23.50 22.75 11.52
CA ILE A 565 24.94 22.72 11.25
C ILE A 565 25.61 21.54 11.96
N ALA A 566 25.29 21.34 13.25
CA ALA A 566 25.94 20.35 14.11
C ALA A 566 25.65 18.89 13.70
N GLN A 567 24.54 18.63 13.03
CA GLN A 567 24.22 17.28 12.54
C GLN A 567 25.14 16.83 11.39
N SER A 568 25.31 15.52 11.22
CA SER A 568 26.18 14.90 10.22
C SER A 568 25.47 14.12 9.12
N GLN A 569 24.14 14.05 9.16
CA GLN A 569 23.33 13.19 8.29
C GLN A 569 23.03 13.83 6.93
N TRP A 570 22.83 15.14 6.89
CA TRP A 570 22.37 15.85 5.69
C TRP A 570 23.26 17.06 5.37
N PRO A 571 24.25 16.91 4.47
CA PRO A 571 25.15 18.00 4.09
C PRO A 571 24.42 19.23 3.52
N VAL A 572 23.37 19.02 2.73
CA VAL A 572 22.55 20.11 2.17
C VAL A 572 21.90 20.96 3.27
N VAL A 573 21.42 20.31 4.34
CA VAL A 573 20.82 21.00 5.50
C VAL A 573 21.88 21.78 6.28
N ARG A 574 23.09 21.23 6.43
CA ARG A 574 24.21 21.95 7.05
C ARG A 574 24.55 23.22 6.29
N SER A 575 24.66 23.12 4.96
CA SER A 575 24.88 24.27 4.08
C SER A 575 23.78 25.32 4.20
N GLU A 576 22.53 24.85 4.24
CA GLU A 576 21.36 25.67 4.45
C GLU A 576 21.45 26.45 5.77
N GLY A 577 21.98 25.81 6.83
CA GLY A 577 22.21 26.39 8.14
C GLY A 577 23.32 27.44 8.14
N TRP A 578 24.47 27.17 7.50
CA TRP A 578 25.54 28.16 7.36
C TRP A 578 25.07 29.42 6.66
N PHE A 579 24.34 29.27 5.55
CA PHE A 579 23.75 30.40 4.84
C PHE A 579 22.76 31.18 5.72
N ALA A 580 21.93 30.50 6.50
CA ALA A 580 20.99 31.15 7.41
C ALA A 580 21.70 31.92 8.52
N MET A 581 22.75 31.36 9.14
CA MET A 581 23.57 32.07 10.13
C MET A 581 24.21 33.32 9.53
N ALA A 582 24.77 33.24 8.31
CA ALA A 582 25.33 34.39 7.62
C ALA A 582 24.29 35.50 7.39
N LEU A 583 23.08 35.11 6.97
CA LEU A 583 21.99 36.04 6.75
C LEU A 583 21.51 36.69 8.06
N MET A 584 21.42 35.93 9.15
CA MET A 584 21.09 36.45 10.49
C MET A 584 22.15 37.43 10.99
N ALA A 585 23.44 37.05 10.89
CA ALA A 585 24.58 37.85 11.34
C ALA A 585 24.70 39.20 10.64
N SER A 586 24.04 39.35 9.50
CA SER A 586 24.01 40.59 8.74
C SER A 586 23.11 41.69 9.32
N THR A 587 22.48 41.41 10.47
CA THR A 587 21.74 42.37 11.30
C THR A 587 22.36 42.37 12.69
N LYS A 588 22.32 43.52 13.40
CA LYS A 588 22.92 43.62 14.74
C LYS A 588 22.31 42.62 15.73
N ALA A 589 20.97 42.54 15.79
CA ALA A 589 20.28 41.62 16.68
C ALA A 589 20.54 40.14 16.31
N GLY A 590 20.57 39.83 15.02
CA GLY A 590 20.90 38.49 14.55
C GLY A 590 22.35 38.10 14.80
N ALA A 591 23.33 39.00 14.69
CA ALA A 591 24.73 38.74 15.03
C ALA A 591 24.90 38.33 16.50
N MET A 592 24.16 38.98 17.41
CA MET A 592 24.12 38.60 18.83
C MET A 592 23.54 37.20 19.02
N ALA A 593 22.43 36.88 18.36
CA ALA A 593 21.81 35.55 18.43
C ALA A 593 22.73 34.46 17.89
N VAL A 594 23.38 34.70 16.74
CA VAL A 594 24.32 33.77 16.10
C VAL A 594 25.53 33.53 17.00
N SER A 595 26.12 34.58 17.57
CA SER A 595 27.26 34.48 18.48
C SER A 595 26.94 33.60 19.70
N ARG A 596 25.78 33.80 20.34
CA ARG A 596 25.30 32.92 21.43
C ARG A 596 25.14 31.47 20.97
N SER A 597 24.60 31.23 19.78
CA SER A 597 24.43 29.88 19.25
C SER A 597 25.76 29.19 18.99
N LEU A 598 26.76 29.90 18.44
CA LEU A 598 28.09 29.34 18.19
C LEU A 598 28.73 28.83 19.50
N GLN A 599 28.55 29.58 20.59
CA GLN A 599 29.05 29.23 21.92
C GLN A 599 28.26 28.07 22.54
N LYS A 600 26.93 28.21 22.67
CA LYS A 600 26.07 27.22 23.34
C LYS A 600 26.15 25.84 22.66
N MET A 601 26.27 25.81 21.32
CA MET A 601 26.32 24.57 20.55
C MET A 601 27.73 24.11 20.17
N GLN A 602 28.78 24.83 20.60
CA GLN A 602 30.17 24.49 20.30
C GLN A 602 30.41 24.30 18.79
N ILE A 603 29.93 25.25 17.97
CA ILE A 603 30.02 25.19 16.50
C ILE A 603 31.36 25.73 15.98
N LEU A 604 32.10 26.49 16.80
CA LEU A 604 33.39 27.09 16.40
C LEU A 604 34.41 26.07 15.86
N PRO A 605 34.60 24.87 16.46
CA PRO A 605 35.50 23.86 15.90
C PRO A 605 35.07 23.36 14.52
N LEU A 606 33.76 23.22 14.27
CA LEU A 606 33.24 22.82 12.95
C LEU A 606 33.48 23.91 11.89
N LEU A 607 33.39 25.17 12.30
CA LEU A 607 33.71 26.32 11.46
C LEU A 607 35.19 26.32 11.07
N GLU A 608 36.08 26.12 12.06
CA GLU A 608 37.53 26.00 11.88
C GLU A 608 37.90 24.85 10.94
N GLU A 609 37.34 23.67 11.17
CA GLU A 609 37.54 22.47 10.35
C GLU A 609 37.14 22.73 8.89
N THR A 610 35.95 23.30 8.67
CA THR A 610 35.42 23.52 7.32
C THR A 610 36.26 24.53 6.52
N LEU A 611 36.72 25.62 7.15
CA LEU A 611 37.59 26.62 6.51
C LEU A 611 39.03 26.12 6.30
N SER A 612 39.48 25.18 7.14
CA SER A 612 40.85 24.66 7.09
C SER A 612 40.99 23.47 6.16
N ALA A 613 39.91 22.71 5.93
CA ALA A 613 39.90 21.53 5.08
C ALA A 613 40.46 21.81 3.67
N GLU A 614 41.43 21.01 3.23
CA GLU A 614 41.97 21.02 1.87
C GLU A 614 41.05 20.23 0.93
N THR A 615 40.99 20.66 -0.34
CA THR A 615 40.17 19.98 -1.35
C THR A 615 40.97 18.78 -1.88
N SER A 616 40.57 17.56 -1.53
CA SER A 616 41.18 16.34 -2.09
C SER A 616 40.64 16.08 -3.50
N GLU A 617 41.51 15.82 -4.47
CA GLU A 617 41.14 15.43 -5.85
C GLU A 617 40.40 14.07 -5.90
N SER A 618 40.44 13.29 -4.83
CA SER A 618 39.83 11.95 -4.75
C SER A 618 38.34 11.94 -4.36
N THR A 619 37.75 13.11 -4.07
CA THR A 619 36.38 13.24 -3.56
C THR A 619 35.38 13.48 -4.70
N GLU A 620 34.16 12.96 -4.62
CA GLU A 620 33.13 13.15 -5.66
C GLU A 620 32.84 14.64 -5.94
N GLU A 621 32.63 15.02 -7.21
CA GLU A 621 32.42 16.42 -7.63
C GLU A 621 31.29 17.13 -6.86
N THR A 622 30.22 16.40 -6.54
CA THR A 622 29.07 16.91 -5.78
C THR A 622 29.46 17.30 -4.36
N GLU A 623 30.30 16.50 -3.70
CA GLU A 623 30.78 16.77 -2.35
C GLU A 623 31.77 17.94 -2.34
N GLN A 624 32.62 18.05 -3.37
CA GLN A 624 33.52 19.20 -3.54
C GLN A 624 32.74 20.51 -3.73
N MET A 625 31.71 20.52 -4.57
CA MET A 625 30.82 21.68 -4.74
C MET A 625 30.13 22.08 -3.44
N GLN A 626 29.65 21.10 -2.68
CA GLN A 626 28.98 21.33 -1.41
C GLN A 626 29.95 21.90 -0.36
N ALA A 627 31.16 21.36 -0.26
CA ALA A 627 32.21 21.85 0.65
C ALA A 627 32.64 23.28 0.29
N LYS A 628 32.78 23.59 -1.00
CA LYS A 628 33.06 24.96 -1.47
C LYS A 628 31.96 25.93 -1.05
N LYS A 629 30.70 25.57 -1.28
CA LYS A 629 29.54 26.38 -0.88
C LYS A 629 29.50 26.63 0.63
N ASP A 630 29.85 25.63 1.44
CA ASP A 630 29.91 25.77 2.88
C ASP A 630 31.01 26.74 3.31
N ARG A 631 32.20 26.65 2.70
CA ARG A 631 33.30 27.62 2.93
C ARG A 631 32.91 29.05 2.55
N ASP A 632 32.23 29.23 1.42
CA ASP A 632 31.76 30.54 0.97
C ASP A 632 30.75 31.13 1.97
N ASN A 633 29.76 30.34 2.39
CA ASN A 633 28.76 30.75 3.37
C ASN A 633 29.39 31.09 4.73
N ILE A 634 30.35 30.28 5.18
CA ILE A 634 31.08 30.53 6.44
C ILE A 634 31.91 31.81 6.33
N SER A 635 32.55 32.06 5.20
CA SER A 635 33.34 33.29 5.00
C SER A 635 32.47 34.53 5.12
N VAL A 636 31.27 34.52 4.53
CA VAL A 636 30.29 35.60 4.69
C VAL A 636 29.84 35.73 6.14
N LEU A 637 29.54 34.62 6.81
CA LEU A 637 29.17 34.61 8.23
C LEU A 637 30.24 35.28 9.10
N VAL A 638 31.50 34.90 8.94
CA VAL A 638 32.61 35.47 9.73
C VAL A 638 32.76 36.96 9.44
N GLN A 639 32.67 37.38 8.17
CA GLN A 639 32.73 38.81 7.81
C GLN A 639 31.61 39.62 8.48
N GLU A 640 30.36 39.13 8.45
CA GLU A 640 29.23 39.83 9.06
C GLU A 640 29.32 39.86 10.60
N LEU A 641 29.83 38.81 11.23
CA LEU A 641 30.09 38.79 12.68
C LEU A 641 31.18 39.78 13.08
N LEU A 642 32.32 39.80 12.38
CA LEU A 642 33.41 40.74 12.65
C LEU A 642 33.01 42.19 12.39
N LYS A 643 32.15 42.44 11.41
CA LYS A 643 31.62 43.77 11.11
C LYS A 643 30.61 44.26 12.15
N SER A 644 29.74 43.36 12.62
CA SER A 644 28.71 43.70 13.61
C SER A 644 29.25 43.80 15.03
N ASP A 645 30.40 43.19 15.29
CA ASP A 645 31.14 43.19 16.55
C ASP A 645 30.24 42.92 17.77
N PRO A 646 29.55 41.76 17.83
CA PRO A 646 28.62 41.47 18.91
C PRO A 646 29.36 41.29 20.25
N ASP A 647 28.87 41.94 21.30
CA ASP A 647 29.47 41.89 22.65
C ASP A 647 29.50 40.46 23.23
N THR A 648 28.67 39.56 22.73
CA THR A 648 28.65 38.16 23.15
C THR A 648 29.82 37.34 22.61
N LEU A 649 30.52 37.80 21.57
CA LEU A 649 31.63 37.06 20.96
C LEU A 649 32.94 37.39 21.69
N ALA A 650 33.65 36.37 22.21
CA ALA A 650 34.88 36.59 22.96
C ALA A 650 36.01 37.12 22.04
N GLU A 651 36.89 37.98 22.58
CA GLU A 651 38.03 38.53 21.83
C GLU A 651 38.96 37.45 21.27
N THR A 652 39.09 36.32 21.98
CA THR A 652 39.84 35.14 21.49
C THR A 652 39.21 34.57 20.22
N ASP A 653 37.89 34.43 20.20
CA ASP A 653 37.15 33.88 19.07
C ASP A 653 37.22 34.85 17.87
N LYS A 654 37.14 36.17 18.13
CA LYS A 654 37.32 37.21 17.10
C LYS A 654 38.70 37.12 16.46
N SER A 655 39.76 37.02 17.27
CA SER A 655 41.13 36.88 16.77
C SER A 655 41.30 35.60 15.93
N THR A 656 40.77 34.48 16.39
CA THR A 656 40.81 33.21 15.64
C THR A 656 40.07 33.33 14.31
N MET A 657 38.86 33.89 14.31
CA MET A 657 38.08 34.13 13.09
C MET A 657 38.80 35.04 12.09
N GLN A 658 39.46 36.11 12.55
CA GLN A 658 40.27 36.99 11.72
C GLN A 658 41.46 36.25 11.07
N GLN A 659 42.16 35.41 11.84
CA GLN A 659 43.28 34.61 11.34
C GLN A 659 42.84 33.58 10.28
N LEU A 660 41.71 32.91 10.50
CA LEU A 660 41.13 31.96 9.56
C LEU A 660 40.74 32.66 8.25
N MET A 661 40.10 33.84 8.32
CA MET A 661 39.75 34.62 7.14
C MET A 661 40.96 35.08 6.34
N HIS A 662 42.00 35.59 7.00
CA HIS A 662 43.24 35.96 6.32
C HIS A 662 43.89 34.75 5.62
N SER A 663 43.90 33.60 6.28
CA SER A 663 44.46 32.35 5.74
C SER A 663 43.64 31.81 4.57
N HIS A 664 42.31 31.91 4.64
CA HIS A 664 41.40 31.47 3.58
C HIS A 664 41.51 32.36 2.33
N VAL A 665 41.46 33.69 2.49
CA VAL A 665 41.62 34.65 1.38
C VAL A 665 42.97 34.50 0.68
N SER A 666 44.04 34.26 1.45
CA SER A 666 45.38 34.06 0.90
C SER A 666 45.48 32.79 0.04
N ARG A 667 44.86 31.68 0.47
CA ARG A 667 44.77 30.43 -0.31
C ARG A 667 43.95 30.62 -1.59
N HIS A 668 42.79 31.26 -1.50
CA HIS A 668 41.92 31.51 -2.67
C HIS A 668 42.60 32.38 -3.75
N LEU A 669 43.41 33.37 -3.33
CA LEU A 669 44.21 34.21 -4.23
C LEU A 669 45.38 33.44 -4.88
N GLN A 670 45.89 32.39 -4.25
CA GLN A 670 46.91 31.51 -4.83
C GLN A 670 46.29 30.55 -5.86
N ASP A 671 45.14 29.95 -5.55
CA ASP A 671 44.42 29.02 -6.46
C ASP A 671 43.88 29.74 -7.71
N SER A 672 43.46 31.00 -7.58
CA SER A 672 43.01 31.80 -8.72
C SER A 672 44.18 32.17 -9.66
N LYS A 673 45.41 32.30 -9.12
CA LYS A 673 46.61 32.60 -9.91
C LYS A 673 47.17 31.37 -10.63
N SER A 674 46.98 30.17 -10.09
CA SER A 674 47.39 28.91 -10.74
C SER A 674 46.46 28.50 -11.88
N THR A 675 45.15 28.80 -11.80
CA THR A 675 44.19 28.53 -12.89
C THR A 675 44.29 29.51 -14.08
N LEU A 676 44.80 30.73 -13.87
CA LEU A 676 45.03 31.72 -14.93
C LEU A 676 46.34 31.51 -15.72
N ASN A 677 47.23 30.64 -15.23
CA ASN A 677 48.53 30.32 -15.85
C ASN A 677 48.58 28.89 -16.42
N GLY A 678 47.43 28.20 -16.53
CA GLY A 678 47.27 26.87 -17.12
C GLY A 678 46.74 26.92 -18.55
#